data_AF-A0A126PAS5-F1
#
_entry.id   AF-A0A126PAS5-F1
#
_cell.length_a   1.000
_cell.length_b   1.000
_cell.length_c   1.000
_cell.angle_alpha   90.00
_cell.angle_beta   90.00
_cell.angle_gamma   90.00
#
_symmetry.space_group_name_H-M   'P 1'
#
loop_
_entity.id
_entity.type
_entity.pdbx_description
1 polymer ?
#
loop_
_entity_poly.entity_id
_entity_poly.type
_entity_poly.pdbx_seq_one_letter_code
_entity_poly.pdbx_strand_id
1 'polypeptide(L)'
;MSEPILYLPQAFDDDLAALVTDGKTENIHYRAVPDGPTLFKAKWANPEEKVRAELWAELIYKYEYPAENIRLEFPIPDRVNNKRADIVIFHDALAMQPYFVFEVKAADTSDSAMAQALEQACGYRNQLSASFAGAVSGTTTRRLLRFDDPKKYPAGMRDGNKLTDIPHRYEKPPKWRYYQGVAGKDLVAVPREDLRSAIRKCHQTLWGGGKRSPIVAFGEFCKLVFVKHRDEKNPARPDGEPYAFQSGDGETDAELALRIHRLYDKEREDEPDVFTDRLLVEDGPLARVVEHLESISLNRTDLDTKGVAFEEFMSGFFKGDFGQYFTPREPIAFAIELLGPKRDDFTIDPACGSGGFLLYALDHVRREADKLFPKRKTDPAQFKKHFDYWHDYAEKRLFGIEVNDELARVAKMNMIIHDDGHTNIVGNDALDFMATLTGKNPGLAPDKFDLVFTNPPFGAVVKRTEVGEKYIEQYELRRYLSKNANARPGDPADVDEDDPAGKRGAKSLKERASIKTEILFLERLHTFLKPGTGRAAVVLPDGILTNSSLQGVRDWLLGHFQVLGVVSLPQFAFAHYDAGVKTSIVFLRKLKAGETVPAKAPLFMALADNIGYDATGRPTYVVSLESEVPAKERIEQHACDLFTYRVWYDWNDLDPKKAGWTERHREIIPNTGLVAQYKAFERNPAPFFV
;
A
#
# COMPACT_ATOMS: atom_id res chain seq x y z
N MET A 1 20.96 11.03 4.53
CA MET A 1 20.20 10.56 3.36
C MET A 1 20.76 11.33 2.18
N SER A 2 21.32 10.67 1.18
CA SER A 2 21.74 11.35 -0.05
C SER A 2 20.48 11.70 -0.82
N GLU A 3 20.21 12.99 -1.03
CA GLU A 3 19.20 13.44 -1.98
C GLU A 3 19.53 12.90 -3.39
N PRO A 4 18.53 12.66 -4.25
CA PRO A 4 18.80 12.32 -5.64
C PRO A 4 19.66 13.43 -6.27
N ILE A 5 20.80 13.05 -6.84
CA ILE A 5 21.70 13.99 -7.51
C ILE A 5 21.02 14.41 -8.80
N LEU A 6 20.51 15.65 -8.84
CA LEU A 6 20.04 16.30 -10.06
C LEU A 6 21.25 16.93 -10.75
N TYR A 7 21.47 16.61 -12.02
CA TYR A 7 22.64 17.09 -12.76
C TYR A 7 22.36 18.39 -13.51
N LEU A 8 21.09 18.68 -13.82
CA LEU A 8 20.72 19.91 -14.51
C LEU A 8 21.06 21.20 -13.73
N PRO A 9 20.89 21.28 -12.40
CA PRO A 9 21.35 22.44 -11.63
C PRO A 9 22.85 22.68 -11.78
N GLN A 10 23.66 21.61 -11.79
CA GLN A 10 25.11 21.73 -12.02
C GLN A 10 25.41 22.28 -13.42
N ALA A 11 24.62 21.88 -14.44
CA ALA A 11 24.73 22.45 -15.78
C ALA A 11 24.41 23.95 -15.85
N PHE A 12 23.51 24.44 -14.99
CA PHE A 12 23.22 25.87 -14.86
C PHE A 12 24.37 26.61 -14.16
N ASP A 13 24.94 26.02 -13.11
CA ASP A 13 26.07 26.60 -12.37
C ASP A 13 27.34 26.70 -13.24
N ASP A 14 27.58 25.71 -14.10
CA ASP A 14 28.71 25.69 -15.05
C ASP A 14 28.43 26.47 -16.35
N ASP A 15 27.28 27.16 -16.45
CA ASP A 15 26.81 27.92 -17.63
C ASP A 15 26.67 27.10 -18.92
N LEU A 16 26.62 25.76 -18.82
CA LEU A 16 26.38 24.87 -19.96
C LEU A 16 24.90 24.87 -20.39
N ALA A 17 23.99 25.26 -19.50
CA ALA A 17 22.61 25.55 -19.83
C ALA A 17 22.12 26.82 -19.10
N ALA A 18 21.09 27.47 -19.62
CA ALA A 18 20.45 28.59 -18.95
C ALA A 18 18.94 28.66 -19.26
N LEU A 19 18.13 28.97 -18.25
CA LEU A 19 16.74 29.36 -18.45
C LEU A 19 16.66 30.84 -18.78
N VAL A 20 16.07 31.16 -19.93
CA VAL A 20 15.94 32.52 -20.44
C VAL A 20 14.47 32.79 -20.70
N THR A 21 13.94 33.84 -20.07
CA THR A 21 12.57 34.31 -20.28
C THR A 21 12.54 35.35 -21.40
N ASP A 22 11.79 35.05 -22.46
CA ASP A 22 11.49 36.00 -23.55
C ASP A 22 9.98 36.28 -23.58
N GLY A 23 9.60 37.44 -23.05
CA GLY A 23 8.20 37.84 -22.86
C GLY A 23 7.45 36.91 -21.89
N LYS A 24 6.50 36.12 -22.41
CA LYS A 24 5.72 35.14 -21.63
C LYS A 24 6.25 33.70 -21.76
N THR A 25 7.34 33.49 -22.49
CA THR A 25 7.86 32.15 -22.78
C THR A 25 9.20 31.95 -22.10
N GLU A 26 9.31 30.89 -21.31
CA GLU A 26 10.58 30.45 -20.74
C GLU A 26 11.18 29.36 -21.65
N ASN A 27 12.45 29.55 -22.02
CA ASN A 27 13.19 28.61 -22.85
C ASN A 27 14.46 28.17 -22.12
N ILE A 28 14.84 26.92 -22.30
CA ILE A 28 16.17 26.43 -21.96
C ILE A 28 17.09 26.63 -23.16
N HIS A 29 18.26 27.20 -22.91
CA HIS A 29 19.33 27.41 -23.87
C HIS A 29 20.49 26.49 -23.52
N TYR A 30 20.91 25.64 -24.46
CA TYR A 30 22.03 24.71 -24.29
C TYR A 30 23.30 25.25 -24.95
N ARG A 31 24.44 25.05 -24.29
CA ARG A 31 25.79 25.45 -24.75
C ARG A 31 26.75 24.26 -24.67
N ALA A 32 27.75 24.21 -25.55
CA ALA A 32 28.80 23.19 -25.50
C ALA A 32 29.96 23.56 -24.57
N VAL A 33 30.16 24.85 -24.34
CA VAL A 33 31.21 25.40 -23.47
C VAL A 33 30.64 26.57 -22.68
N PRO A 34 31.15 26.85 -21.48
CA PRO A 34 30.76 28.02 -20.69
C PRO A 34 30.92 29.30 -21.51
N ASP A 35 29.99 30.25 -21.39
CA ASP A 35 29.95 31.51 -22.14
C ASP A 35 29.89 31.35 -23.69
N GLY A 36 29.66 30.13 -24.20
CA GLY A 36 29.55 29.84 -25.63
C GLY A 36 28.23 30.32 -26.27
N PRO A 37 28.13 30.29 -27.61
CA PRO A 37 26.85 30.55 -28.28
C PRO A 37 25.84 29.44 -27.96
N THR A 38 24.55 29.80 -27.89
CA THR A 38 23.46 28.84 -27.76
C THR A 38 23.41 27.91 -28.97
N LEU A 39 23.61 26.61 -28.73
CA LEU A 39 23.57 25.56 -29.74
C LEU A 39 22.14 25.16 -30.09
N PHE A 40 21.31 25.08 -29.06
CA PHE A 40 19.93 24.65 -29.16
C PHE A 40 19.09 25.39 -28.13
N LYS A 41 17.85 25.69 -28.50
CA LYS A 41 16.87 26.28 -27.59
C LYS A 41 15.56 25.54 -27.70
N ALA A 42 14.93 25.33 -26.55
CA ALA A 42 13.63 24.66 -26.48
C ALA A 42 12.76 25.29 -25.40
N LYS A 43 11.43 25.13 -25.56
CA LYS A 43 10.46 25.66 -24.61
C LYS A 43 10.47 24.81 -23.34
N TRP A 44 10.73 25.44 -22.19
CA TRP A 44 10.82 24.75 -20.91
C TRP A 44 9.48 24.16 -20.43
N ALA A 45 8.36 24.73 -20.89
CA ALA A 45 7.02 24.20 -20.63
C ALA A 45 6.73 22.84 -21.30
N ASN A 46 7.61 22.33 -22.16
CA ASN A 46 7.45 21.00 -22.76
C ASN A 46 7.90 19.91 -21.76
N PRO A 47 7.03 18.99 -21.32
CA PRO A 47 7.41 17.94 -20.37
C PRO A 47 8.51 17.01 -20.89
N GLU A 48 8.56 16.75 -22.20
CA GLU A 48 9.61 15.93 -22.82
C GLU A 48 10.97 16.64 -22.78
N GLU A 49 10.97 17.98 -22.89
CA GLU A 49 12.19 18.77 -22.84
C GLU A 49 12.86 18.73 -21.47
N LYS A 50 12.08 18.64 -20.39
CA LYS A 50 12.63 18.48 -19.04
C LYS A 50 13.37 17.17 -18.87
N VAL A 51 12.80 16.08 -19.39
CA VAL A 51 13.46 14.75 -19.38
C VAL A 51 14.72 14.79 -20.26
N ARG A 52 14.66 15.46 -21.40
CA ARG A 52 15.79 15.62 -22.31
C ARG A 52 16.92 16.42 -21.66
N ALA A 53 16.61 17.53 -20.99
CA ALA A 53 17.55 18.36 -20.27
C ALA A 53 18.28 17.59 -19.16
N GLU A 54 17.52 16.84 -18.36
CA GLU A 54 18.08 16.03 -17.28
C GLU A 54 18.97 14.90 -17.83
N LEU A 55 18.53 14.19 -18.88
CA LEU A 55 19.36 13.17 -19.55
C LEU A 55 20.63 13.78 -20.14
N TRP A 56 20.54 14.95 -20.78
CA TRP A 56 21.69 15.65 -21.35
C TRP A 56 22.71 16.03 -20.26
N ALA A 57 22.24 16.52 -19.10
CA ALA A 57 23.12 16.80 -17.97
C ALA A 57 23.70 15.51 -17.37
N GLU A 58 22.91 14.44 -17.23
CA GLU A 58 23.38 13.12 -16.77
C GLU A 58 24.50 12.59 -17.69
N LEU A 59 24.37 12.73 -19.01
CA LEU A 59 25.40 12.32 -19.97
C LEU A 59 26.73 13.05 -19.75
N ILE A 60 26.70 14.33 -19.37
CA ILE A 60 27.91 15.13 -19.13
C ILE A 60 28.52 14.81 -17.78
N TYR A 61 27.73 14.84 -16.71
CA TYR A 61 28.26 14.83 -15.35
C TYR A 61 28.38 13.42 -14.75
N LYS A 62 27.47 12.52 -15.09
CA LYS A 62 27.48 11.15 -14.59
C LYS A 62 28.23 10.20 -15.51
N TYR A 63 28.02 10.34 -16.82
CA TYR A 63 28.65 9.47 -17.82
C TYR A 63 29.89 10.09 -18.46
N GLU A 64 30.23 11.32 -18.08
CA GLU A 64 31.46 12.02 -18.46
C GLU A 64 31.69 12.15 -19.97
N TYR A 65 30.61 12.30 -20.75
CA TYR A 65 30.72 12.68 -22.16
C TYR A 65 31.00 14.18 -22.29
N PRO A 66 31.96 14.59 -23.13
CA PRO A 66 32.17 16.01 -23.41
C PRO A 66 30.90 16.64 -23.99
N ALA A 67 30.46 17.78 -23.45
CA ALA A 67 29.26 18.47 -23.92
C ALA A 67 29.33 18.80 -25.42
N GLU A 68 30.52 19.14 -25.93
CA GLU A 68 30.81 19.37 -27.34
C GLU A 68 30.65 18.15 -28.26
N ASN A 69 30.57 16.94 -27.70
CA ASN A 69 30.33 15.69 -28.42
C ASN A 69 28.84 15.27 -28.43
N ILE A 70 27.96 16.03 -27.78
CA ILE A 70 26.53 15.74 -27.71
C ILE A 70 25.78 16.71 -28.62
N ARG A 71 24.87 16.20 -29.44
CA ARG A 71 23.98 17.01 -30.31
C ARG A 71 22.53 16.78 -29.94
N LEU A 72 21.78 17.88 -29.90
CA LEU A 72 20.34 17.89 -29.66
C LEU A 72 19.61 18.07 -30.99
N GLU A 73 18.46 17.41 -31.17
CA GLU A 73 17.62 17.52 -32.38
C GLU A 73 18.41 17.28 -33.68
N PHE A 74 19.24 16.22 -33.68
CA PHE A 74 20.20 15.96 -34.75
C PHE A 74 19.47 15.43 -36.01
N PRO A 75 19.70 16.04 -37.19
CA PRO A 75 19.01 15.65 -38.41
C PRO A 75 19.41 14.25 -38.88
N ILE A 76 18.41 13.45 -39.24
CA ILE A 76 18.63 12.11 -39.78
C ILE A 76 18.70 12.18 -41.32
N PRO A 77 19.66 11.50 -41.97
CA PRO A 77 19.79 11.47 -43.43
C PRO A 77 18.61 10.76 -44.16
N ASP A 78 17.43 11.36 -44.17
CA ASP A 78 16.24 10.90 -44.90
C ASP A 78 15.86 11.96 -45.95
N ARG A 79 15.76 11.55 -47.23
CA ARG A 79 15.50 12.46 -48.37
C ARG A 79 14.06 12.96 -48.44
N VAL A 80 13.13 12.39 -47.64
CA VAL A 80 11.69 12.65 -47.75
C VAL A 80 11.12 13.27 -46.47
N ASN A 81 11.60 12.87 -45.30
CA ASN A 81 11.09 13.35 -44.02
C ASN A 81 12.18 14.08 -43.23
N ASN A 82 11.90 15.31 -42.79
CA ASN A 82 12.81 16.13 -41.97
C ASN A 82 12.87 15.60 -40.51
N LYS A 83 13.26 14.33 -40.34
CA LYS A 83 13.32 13.63 -39.05
C LYS A 83 14.56 14.04 -38.27
N ARG A 84 14.43 14.06 -36.95
CA ARG A 84 15.49 14.42 -36.01
C ARG A 84 15.51 13.43 -34.85
N ALA A 85 16.70 13.05 -34.41
CA ALA A 85 16.89 12.32 -33.16
C ALA A 85 17.04 13.32 -32.00
N ASP A 86 16.47 13.00 -30.85
CA ASP A 86 16.46 13.91 -29.71
C ASP A 86 17.86 14.21 -29.18
N ILE A 87 18.66 13.17 -28.95
CA ILE A 87 20.06 13.28 -28.54
C ILE A 87 20.91 12.29 -29.34
N VAL A 88 22.06 12.76 -29.84
CA VAL A 88 23.10 11.89 -30.41
C VAL A 88 24.45 12.22 -29.77
N ILE A 89 25.11 11.19 -29.22
CA ILE A 89 26.49 11.25 -28.75
C ILE A 89 27.41 10.86 -29.90
N PHE A 90 28.51 11.59 -30.08
CA PHE A 90 29.55 11.30 -31.07
C PHE A 90 30.88 10.99 -30.38
N HIS A 91 31.81 10.32 -31.06
CA HIS A 91 33.19 10.19 -30.58
C HIS A 91 34.01 11.48 -30.72
N ASP A 92 33.53 12.42 -31.53
CA ASP A 92 34.25 13.64 -31.91
C ASP A 92 33.34 14.87 -31.92
N ALA A 93 33.96 16.04 -31.70
CA ALA A 93 33.25 17.32 -31.66
C ALA A 93 32.78 17.80 -33.04
N LEU A 94 33.25 17.20 -34.14
CA LEU A 94 32.81 17.53 -35.50
C LEU A 94 31.52 16.78 -35.89
N ALA A 95 31.00 15.93 -35.00
CA ALA A 95 29.80 15.12 -35.20
C ALA A 95 29.89 14.18 -36.41
N MET A 96 31.07 13.57 -36.62
CA MET A 96 31.33 12.69 -37.77
C MET A 96 31.19 11.20 -37.43
N GLN A 97 31.37 10.82 -36.16
CA GLN A 97 31.31 9.43 -35.71
C GLN A 97 30.22 9.24 -34.64
N PRO A 98 28.96 8.98 -35.05
CA PRO A 98 27.86 8.71 -34.14
C PRO A 98 28.15 7.51 -33.24
N TYR A 99 27.83 7.62 -31.96
CA TYR A 99 28.09 6.60 -30.94
C TYR A 99 26.80 6.07 -30.31
N PHE A 100 25.93 6.96 -29.83
CA PHE A 100 24.68 6.60 -29.14
C PHE A 100 23.54 7.51 -29.61
N VAL A 101 22.40 6.92 -29.98
CA VAL A 101 21.18 7.67 -30.33
C VAL A 101 20.10 7.48 -29.28
N PHE A 102 19.48 8.57 -28.83
CA PHE A 102 18.37 8.53 -27.89
C PHE A 102 17.11 9.18 -28.46
N GLU A 103 15.97 8.59 -28.11
CA GLU A 103 14.65 9.22 -28.13
C GLU A 103 14.16 9.44 -26.70
N VAL A 104 13.48 10.55 -26.47
CA VAL A 104 12.99 10.97 -25.17
C VAL A 104 11.47 11.03 -25.21
N LYS A 105 10.86 10.72 -24.07
CA LYS A 105 9.42 10.87 -23.84
C LYS A 105 9.18 11.53 -22.48
N ALA A 106 8.00 12.12 -22.32
CA ALA A 106 7.56 12.67 -21.04
C ALA A 106 7.50 11.58 -19.95
N ALA A 107 7.71 11.94 -18.68
CA ALA A 107 7.88 10.98 -17.57
C ALA A 107 6.78 9.91 -17.42
N ASP A 108 5.53 10.27 -17.70
CA ASP A 108 4.34 9.40 -17.54
C ASP A 108 3.98 8.59 -18.80
N THR A 109 4.95 8.32 -19.66
CA THR A 109 4.69 7.66 -20.94
C THR A 109 4.33 6.17 -20.78
N SER A 110 3.44 5.68 -21.64
CA SER A 110 3.01 4.28 -21.66
C SER A 110 4.10 3.35 -22.20
N ASP A 111 4.05 2.07 -21.82
CA ASP A 111 5.00 1.06 -22.29
C ASP A 111 5.03 0.91 -23.82
N SER A 112 3.87 1.09 -24.47
CA SER A 112 3.74 1.05 -25.93
C SER A 112 4.45 2.23 -26.58
N ALA A 113 4.29 3.44 -26.03
CA ALA A 113 4.97 4.62 -26.55
C ALA A 113 6.48 4.56 -26.30
N MET A 114 6.92 3.97 -25.17
CA MET A 114 8.34 3.69 -24.92
C MET A 114 8.93 2.68 -25.92
N ALA A 115 8.19 1.61 -26.24
CA ALA A 115 8.61 0.65 -27.26
C ALA A 115 8.71 1.30 -28.66
N GLN A 116 7.75 2.15 -29.01
CA GLN A 116 7.80 2.91 -30.27
C GLN A 116 9.01 3.85 -30.33
N ALA A 117 9.31 4.57 -29.24
CA ALA A 117 10.48 5.43 -29.13
C ALA A 117 11.79 4.63 -29.29
N LEU A 118 11.87 3.43 -28.69
CA LEU A 118 13.04 2.58 -28.83
C LEU A 118 13.24 2.09 -30.27
N GLU A 119 12.16 1.69 -30.95
CA GLU A 119 12.21 1.30 -32.37
C GLU A 119 12.60 2.48 -33.27
N GLN A 120 12.12 3.68 -32.96
CA GLN A 120 12.53 4.90 -33.64
C GLN A 120 14.02 5.18 -33.44
N ALA A 121 14.52 5.13 -32.21
CA ALA A 121 15.94 5.28 -31.89
C ALA A 121 16.79 4.23 -32.62
N CYS A 122 16.33 2.98 -32.71
CA CYS A 122 17.00 1.92 -33.48
C CYS A 122 17.04 2.23 -34.98
N GLY A 123 15.95 2.75 -35.54
CA GLY A 123 15.88 3.16 -36.94
C GLY A 123 16.87 4.29 -37.24
N TYR A 124 16.96 5.29 -36.36
CA TYR A 124 17.91 6.39 -36.47
C TYR A 124 19.35 5.94 -36.30
N ARG A 125 19.63 5.12 -35.29
CA ARG A 125 20.92 4.44 -35.10
C ARG A 125 21.36 3.70 -36.34
N ASN A 126 20.47 2.96 -37.00
CA ASN A 126 20.80 2.22 -38.21
C ASN A 126 21.19 3.14 -39.37
N GLN A 127 20.52 4.29 -39.53
CA GLN A 127 20.84 5.28 -40.56
C GLN A 127 22.16 6.02 -40.27
N LEU A 128 22.44 6.28 -39.00
CA LEU A 128 23.66 6.95 -38.54
C LEU A 128 24.85 6.00 -38.35
N SER A 129 24.63 4.69 -38.38
CA SER A 129 25.62 3.66 -38.03
C SER A 129 26.21 3.80 -36.61
N ALA A 130 25.42 4.31 -35.66
CA ALA A 130 25.83 4.44 -34.26
C ALA A 130 25.91 3.07 -33.56
N SER A 131 26.69 2.93 -32.48
CA SER A 131 26.85 1.67 -31.75
C SER A 131 25.65 1.31 -30.87
N PHE A 132 24.96 2.30 -30.32
CA PHE A 132 23.89 2.11 -29.32
C PHE A 132 22.62 2.91 -29.67
N ALA A 133 21.49 2.43 -29.16
CA ALA A 133 20.19 3.10 -29.28
C ALA A 133 19.45 3.05 -27.94
N GLY A 134 18.66 4.08 -27.62
CA GLY A 134 17.94 4.13 -26.36
C GLY A 134 16.66 4.95 -26.41
N ALA A 135 15.74 4.61 -25.52
CA ALA A 135 14.57 5.42 -25.23
C ALA A 135 14.51 5.71 -23.73
N VAL A 136 14.25 6.97 -23.36
CA VAL A 136 14.23 7.42 -21.95
C VAL A 136 12.92 8.16 -21.65
N SER A 137 12.32 7.86 -20.50
CA SER A 137 11.11 8.50 -20.00
C SER A 137 11.22 8.72 -18.50
N GLY A 138 11.20 9.99 -18.09
CA GLY A 138 11.38 10.37 -16.69
C GLY A 138 12.78 10.00 -16.17
N THR A 139 12.94 9.99 -14.86
CA THR A 139 14.22 9.68 -14.19
C THR A 139 14.47 8.18 -14.05
N THR A 140 13.42 7.35 -14.07
CA THR A 140 13.48 5.93 -13.70
C THR A 140 13.43 4.97 -14.88
N THR A 141 12.72 5.31 -15.97
CA THR A 141 12.49 4.37 -17.08
C THR A 141 13.44 4.63 -18.25
N ARG A 142 14.31 3.67 -18.55
CA ARG A 142 15.15 3.67 -19.76
C ARG A 142 15.19 2.29 -20.39
N ARG A 143 15.10 2.23 -21.72
CA ARG A 143 15.30 1.02 -22.51
C ARG A 143 16.47 1.26 -23.44
N LEU A 144 17.54 0.50 -23.27
CA LEU A 144 18.78 0.69 -24.01
C LEU A 144 19.13 -0.58 -24.77
N LEU A 145 19.67 -0.42 -25.97
CA LEU A 145 20.10 -1.49 -26.85
C LEU A 145 21.50 -1.25 -27.38
N ARG A 146 22.25 -2.34 -27.51
CA ARG A 146 23.63 -2.35 -28.01
C ARG A 146 23.76 -3.13 -29.32
N PHE A 147 24.66 -2.65 -30.17
CA PHE A 147 25.10 -3.36 -31.37
C PHE A 147 26.52 -2.95 -31.78
N ASP A 148 27.35 -2.75 -30.77
CA ASP A 148 28.79 -2.48 -30.85
C ASP A 148 29.60 -3.68 -31.36
N ASP A 149 29.09 -4.90 -31.21
CA ASP A 149 29.64 -6.12 -31.82
C ASP A 149 28.55 -6.82 -32.66
N PRO A 150 28.51 -6.64 -33.99
CA PRO A 150 27.49 -7.24 -34.84
C PRO A 150 27.49 -8.79 -34.87
N LYS A 151 28.59 -9.44 -34.46
CA LYS A 151 28.64 -10.91 -34.36
C LYS A 151 27.93 -11.40 -33.11
N LYS A 152 28.03 -10.65 -32.02
CA LYS A 152 27.42 -10.99 -30.73
C LYS A 152 26.02 -10.41 -30.56
N TYR A 153 25.77 -9.23 -31.12
CA TYR A 153 24.55 -8.44 -30.97
C TYR A 153 23.96 -8.07 -32.34
N PRO A 154 23.55 -9.06 -33.16
CA PRO A 154 23.01 -8.78 -34.48
C PRO A 154 21.68 -8.02 -34.37
N ALA A 155 21.40 -7.15 -35.35
CA ALA A 155 20.19 -6.33 -35.33
C ALA A 155 18.89 -7.18 -35.24
N GLY A 156 18.89 -8.40 -35.78
CA GLY A 156 17.72 -9.29 -35.72
C GLY A 156 17.38 -9.86 -34.33
N MET A 157 18.26 -9.75 -33.33
CA MET A 157 18.08 -10.34 -31.99
C MET A 157 17.96 -9.27 -30.90
N ARG A 158 16.87 -8.49 -30.93
CA ARG A 158 16.66 -7.36 -30.01
C ARG A 158 16.70 -7.75 -28.53
N ASP A 159 16.13 -8.89 -28.15
CA ASP A 159 16.07 -9.31 -26.75
C ASP A 159 17.46 -9.57 -26.15
N GLY A 160 18.40 -10.10 -26.94
CA GLY A 160 19.79 -10.30 -26.51
C GLY A 160 20.67 -9.05 -26.59
N ASN A 161 20.14 -7.96 -27.17
CA ASN A 161 20.86 -6.70 -27.33
C ASN A 161 20.58 -5.70 -26.20
N LYS A 162 19.94 -6.13 -25.11
CA LYS A 162 19.66 -5.26 -23.95
C LYS A 162 20.95 -4.76 -23.33
N LEU A 163 21.00 -3.45 -23.13
CA LEU A 163 22.08 -2.75 -22.45
C LEU A 163 21.57 -2.31 -21.06
N THR A 164 22.33 -2.60 -20.01
CA THR A 164 21.92 -2.30 -18.62
C THR A 164 22.06 -0.84 -18.26
N ASP A 165 23.15 -0.20 -18.69
CA ASP A 165 23.34 1.24 -18.52
C ASP A 165 24.21 1.85 -19.61
N ILE A 166 24.17 3.17 -19.71
CA ILE A 166 24.97 3.95 -20.65
C ILE A 166 26.46 3.76 -20.29
N PRO A 167 27.34 3.45 -21.28
CA PRO A 167 28.77 3.33 -21.00
C PRO A 167 29.34 4.64 -20.50
N HIS A 168 30.29 4.58 -19.58
CA HIS A 168 30.99 5.76 -19.09
C HIS A 168 32.04 6.18 -20.12
N ARG A 169 32.01 7.41 -20.64
CA ARG A 169 32.98 7.97 -21.60
C ARG A 169 33.55 6.96 -22.62
N TYR A 170 32.68 6.32 -23.41
CA TYR A 170 33.02 5.34 -24.45
C TYR A 170 33.73 4.05 -23.95
N GLU A 171 33.74 3.80 -22.65
CA GLU A 171 34.23 2.55 -22.06
C GLU A 171 33.31 1.37 -22.43
N LYS A 172 33.64 0.18 -21.91
CA LYS A 172 32.78 -0.98 -22.08
C LYS A 172 31.48 -0.78 -21.29
N PRO A 173 30.33 -1.21 -21.85
CA PRO A 173 29.09 -1.35 -21.11
C PRO A 173 29.29 -2.03 -19.75
N PRO A 174 28.73 -1.47 -18.66
CA PRO A 174 28.78 -2.11 -17.36
C PRO A 174 27.92 -3.37 -17.38
N LYS A 175 28.31 -4.39 -16.60
CA LYS A 175 27.51 -5.61 -16.49
C LYS A 175 26.18 -5.38 -15.77
N TRP A 176 26.20 -4.52 -14.74
CA TRP A 176 25.06 -4.18 -13.90
C TRP A 176 24.94 -2.67 -13.78
N ARG A 177 23.73 -2.20 -13.48
CA ARG A 177 23.48 -0.77 -13.28
C ARG A 177 23.59 -0.37 -11.81
N TYR A 178 23.04 -1.21 -10.93
CA TYR A 178 22.91 -0.88 -9.52
C TYR A 178 23.82 -1.70 -8.61
N TYR A 179 24.57 -1.01 -7.75
CA TYR A 179 25.54 -1.59 -6.82
C TYR A 179 25.34 -1.03 -5.42
N GLN A 180 25.33 -1.90 -4.42
CA GLN A 180 25.15 -1.50 -3.03
C GLN A 180 26.33 -0.64 -2.56
N GLY A 181 26.05 0.50 -1.93
CA GLY A 181 27.06 1.38 -1.34
C GLY A 181 27.89 2.20 -2.35
N VAL A 182 27.63 2.09 -3.66
CA VAL A 182 28.41 2.79 -4.70
C VAL A 182 27.73 4.10 -5.08
N ALA A 183 28.37 5.24 -4.79
CA ALA A 183 27.84 6.57 -5.12
C ALA A 183 27.44 6.69 -6.60
N GLY A 184 26.25 7.24 -6.87
CA GLY A 184 25.70 7.41 -8.22
C GLY A 184 25.20 6.11 -8.91
N LYS A 185 25.48 4.95 -8.31
CA LYS A 185 25.03 3.61 -8.78
C LYS A 185 24.25 2.84 -7.72
N ASP A 186 24.09 3.37 -6.52
CA ASP A 186 23.26 2.76 -5.49
C ASP A 186 21.77 3.16 -5.68
N LEU A 187 20.86 2.34 -5.16
CA LEU A 187 19.43 2.63 -5.20
C LEU A 187 19.09 3.86 -4.36
N VAL A 188 18.20 4.71 -4.84
CA VAL A 188 17.78 5.91 -4.10
C VAL A 188 16.31 5.80 -3.71
N ALA A 189 15.93 6.55 -2.67
CA ALA A 189 14.52 6.77 -2.37
C ALA A 189 13.87 7.48 -3.55
N VAL A 190 12.61 7.13 -3.84
CA VAL A 190 11.86 7.76 -4.93
C VAL A 190 10.67 8.54 -4.38
N PRO A 191 10.24 9.61 -5.06
CA PRO A 191 8.99 10.28 -4.76
C PRO A 191 7.79 9.31 -4.84
N ARG A 192 6.75 9.63 -4.07
CA ARG A 192 5.52 8.82 -4.00
C ARG A 192 4.87 8.57 -5.36
N GLU A 193 4.83 9.59 -6.22
CA GLU A 193 4.19 9.49 -7.53
C GLU A 193 4.92 8.49 -8.44
N ASP A 194 6.26 8.43 -8.34
CA ASP A 194 7.08 7.47 -9.09
C ASP A 194 6.85 6.04 -8.59
N LEU A 195 6.83 5.85 -7.26
CA LEU A 195 6.50 4.56 -6.66
C LEU A 195 5.10 4.10 -7.08
N ARG A 196 4.10 4.98 -7.01
CA ARG A 196 2.72 4.69 -7.42
C ARG A 196 2.64 4.33 -8.90
N SER A 197 3.35 5.05 -9.76
CA SER A 197 3.42 4.78 -11.19
C SER A 197 4.02 3.40 -11.47
N ALA A 198 5.13 3.06 -10.80
CA ALA A 198 5.78 1.77 -10.91
C ALA A 198 4.89 0.60 -10.46
N ILE A 199 4.25 0.72 -9.29
CA ILE A 199 3.28 -0.27 -8.78
C ILE A 199 2.16 -0.51 -9.81
N ARG A 200 1.59 0.56 -10.37
CA ARG A 200 0.52 0.46 -11.38
C ARG A 200 1.00 -0.22 -12.66
N LYS A 201 2.18 0.12 -13.17
CA LYS A 201 2.77 -0.50 -14.37
C LYS A 201 3.06 -1.99 -14.17
N CYS A 202 3.57 -2.37 -12.99
CA CYS A 202 3.82 -3.76 -12.63
C CYS A 202 2.51 -4.58 -12.64
N HIS A 203 1.48 -4.07 -11.96
CA HIS A 203 0.20 -4.76 -11.92
C HIS A 203 -0.43 -4.89 -13.31
N GLN A 204 -0.41 -3.84 -14.13
CA GLN A 204 -0.93 -3.91 -15.51
C GLN A 204 -0.20 -4.94 -16.36
N THR A 205 1.13 -5.04 -16.20
CA THR A 205 1.97 -6.04 -16.86
C THR A 205 1.56 -7.46 -16.49
N LEU A 206 1.35 -7.72 -15.18
CA LEU A 206 0.98 -9.03 -14.66
C LEU A 206 -0.46 -9.41 -15.00
N TRP A 207 -1.39 -8.45 -14.94
CA TRP A 207 -2.79 -8.65 -15.33
C TRP A 207 -2.93 -9.03 -16.81
N GLY A 208 -2.05 -8.50 -17.66
CA GLY A 208 -1.88 -8.95 -19.04
C GLY A 208 -3.12 -8.75 -19.92
N GLY A 209 -3.97 -7.76 -19.61
CA GLY A 209 -5.20 -7.49 -20.36
C GLY A 209 -6.35 -8.44 -20.03
N GLY A 210 -6.38 -9.02 -18.82
CA GLY A 210 -7.42 -9.98 -18.39
C GLY A 210 -7.01 -11.44 -18.52
N LYS A 211 -5.74 -11.72 -18.86
CA LYS A 211 -5.21 -13.09 -18.89
C LYS A 211 -5.14 -13.72 -17.50
N ARG A 212 -4.92 -12.91 -16.47
CA ARG A 212 -4.97 -13.31 -15.06
C ARG A 212 -6.15 -12.64 -14.38
N SER A 213 -6.74 -13.32 -13.39
CA SER A 213 -7.64 -12.63 -12.47
C SER A 213 -6.83 -11.55 -11.74
N PRO A 214 -7.42 -10.41 -11.40
CA PRO A 214 -6.65 -9.36 -10.75
C PRO A 214 -6.09 -9.81 -9.39
N ILE A 215 -6.77 -10.68 -8.62
CA ILE A 215 -6.23 -11.23 -7.35
C ILE A 215 -4.94 -12.02 -7.59
N VAL A 216 -4.93 -12.91 -8.60
CA VAL A 216 -3.72 -13.68 -8.94
C VAL A 216 -2.61 -12.74 -9.39
N ALA A 217 -2.91 -11.78 -10.28
CA ALA A 217 -1.92 -10.80 -10.73
C ALA A 217 -1.34 -9.97 -9.57
N PHE A 218 -2.18 -9.60 -8.61
CA PHE A 218 -1.76 -8.89 -7.41
C PHE A 218 -0.94 -9.76 -6.45
N GLY A 219 -1.32 -11.03 -6.29
CA GLY A 219 -0.52 -12.00 -5.53
C GLY A 219 0.87 -12.18 -6.12
N GLU A 220 0.98 -12.34 -7.44
CA GLU A 220 2.27 -12.40 -8.15
C GLU A 220 3.08 -11.10 -8.03
N PHE A 221 2.41 -9.95 -8.06
CA PHE A 221 3.03 -8.65 -7.86
C PHE A 221 3.66 -8.56 -6.46
N CYS A 222 2.92 -8.92 -5.42
CA CYS A 222 3.40 -8.84 -4.05
C CYS A 222 4.58 -9.79 -3.79
N LYS A 223 4.58 -10.99 -4.40
CA LYS A 223 5.75 -11.90 -4.38
C LYS A 223 7.00 -11.21 -4.94
N LEU A 224 6.89 -10.51 -6.07
CA LEU A 224 8.02 -9.82 -6.70
C LEU A 224 8.51 -8.62 -5.89
N VAL A 225 7.58 -7.82 -5.33
CA VAL A 225 7.90 -6.72 -4.41
C VAL A 225 8.67 -7.24 -3.19
N PHE A 226 8.24 -8.38 -2.65
CA PHE A 226 8.92 -8.99 -1.52
C PHE A 226 10.33 -9.45 -1.86
N VAL A 227 10.52 -10.17 -2.98
CA VAL A 227 11.84 -10.63 -3.44
C VAL A 227 12.78 -9.44 -3.60
N LYS A 228 12.29 -8.35 -4.20
CA LYS A 228 13.04 -7.10 -4.31
C LYS A 228 13.40 -6.52 -2.94
N HIS A 229 12.44 -6.45 -2.03
CA HIS A 229 12.68 -5.89 -0.68
C HIS A 229 13.72 -6.71 0.10
N ARG A 230 13.67 -8.04 0.00
CA ARG A 230 14.66 -8.95 0.59
C ARG A 230 16.02 -8.82 -0.07
N ASP A 231 16.05 -8.70 -1.39
CA ASP A 231 17.29 -8.42 -2.12
C ASP A 231 17.95 -7.12 -1.64
N GLU A 232 17.18 -6.04 -1.46
CA GLU A 232 17.69 -4.76 -0.96
C GLU A 232 18.19 -4.81 0.48
N LYS A 233 17.58 -5.64 1.34
CA LYS A 233 17.93 -5.81 2.75
C LYS A 233 18.95 -6.93 3.00
N ASN A 234 19.48 -7.57 1.96
CA ASN A 234 20.39 -8.72 2.12
C ASN A 234 21.64 -8.34 2.94
N PRO A 235 21.75 -8.79 4.21
CA PRO A 235 22.85 -8.38 5.07
C PRO A 235 24.19 -9.03 4.67
N ALA A 236 24.14 -10.08 3.84
CA ALA A 236 25.31 -10.79 3.36
C ALA A 236 25.91 -10.15 2.09
N ARG A 237 25.27 -9.14 1.48
CA ARG A 237 25.82 -8.43 0.32
C ARG A 237 26.83 -7.36 0.79
N PRO A 238 28.13 -7.47 0.44
CA PRO A 238 29.11 -6.42 0.66
C PRO A 238 28.84 -5.18 -0.20
N ASP A 239 29.29 -4.02 0.26
CA ASP A 239 29.32 -2.82 -0.58
C ASP A 239 30.21 -3.05 -1.82
N GLY A 240 29.79 -2.51 -2.97
CA GLY A 240 30.42 -2.72 -4.26
C GLY A 240 29.87 -3.91 -5.06
N GLU A 241 29.06 -4.78 -4.45
CA GLU A 241 28.39 -5.88 -5.17
C GLU A 241 27.03 -5.45 -5.76
N PRO A 242 26.61 -6.05 -6.89
CA PRO A 242 25.36 -5.70 -7.55
C PRO A 242 24.13 -6.23 -6.80
N TYR A 243 23.04 -5.49 -6.89
CA TYR A 243 21.72 -6.01 -6.51
C TYR A 243 21.33 -7.20 -7.39
N ALA A 244 20.69 -8.22 -6.83
CA ALA A 244 20.25 -9.37 -7.61
C ALA A 244 18.86 -9.17 -8.21
N PHE A 245 18.09 -8.16 -7.78
CA PHE A 245 16.84 -7.77 -8.41
C PHE A 245 17.06 -6.63 -9.43
N GLN A 246 17.68 -6.96 -10.56
CA GLN A 246 17.88 -6.06 -11.70
C GLN A 246 18.23 -6.87 -12.95
N SER A 247 18.17 -6.26 -14.13
CA SER A 247 18.58 -6.86 -15.40
C SER A 247 20.11 -6.85 -15.59
N GLY A 248 20.67 -7.88 -16.23
CA GLY A 248 22.10 -7.99 -16.57
C GLY A 248 22.42 -7.71 -18.04
N ASP A 249 23.65 -7.28 -18.33
CA ASP A 249 24.08 -6.95 -19.71
C ASP A 249 24.11 -8.20 -20.59
N GLY A 250 23.34 -8.16 -21.69
CA GLY A 250 23.14 -9.30 -22.58
C GLY A 250 22.40 -10.49 -21.97
N GLU A 251 21.81 -10.34 -20.78
CA GLU A 251 20.97 -11.35 -20.16
C GLU A 251 19.61 -11.40 -20.87
N THR A 252 19.20 -12.60 -21.28
CA THR A 252 17.88 -12.82 -21.88
C THR A 252 16.78 -12.82 -20.82
N ASP A 253 15.53 -12.60 -21.24
CA ASP A 253 14.37 -12.63 -20.33
C ASP A 253 14.26 -13.96 -19.57
N ALA A 254 14.60 -15.07 -20.23
CA ALA A 254 14.59 -16.41 -19.63
C ALA A 254 15.66 -16.59 -18.56
N GLU A 255 16.87 -16.05 -18.78
CA GLU A 255 17.96 -16.10 -17.80
C GLU A 255 17.66 -15.23 -16.58
N LEU A 256 17.14 -14.02 -16.79
CA LEU A 256 16.67 -13.14 -15.73
C LEU A 256 15.55 -13.80 -14.92
N ALA A 257 14.53 -14.34 -15.60
CA ALA A 257 13.42 -15.02 -14.94
C ALA A 257 13.91 -16.18 -14.07
N LEU A 258 14.81 -17.02 -14.59
CA LEU A 258 15.41 -18.12 -13.82
C LEU A 258 16.12 -17.61 -12.55
N ARG A 259 16.80 -16.48 -12.61
CA ARG A 259 17.47 -15.86 -11.46
C ARG A 259 16.48 -15.33 -10.43
N ILE A 260 15.42 -14.64 -10.86
CA ILE A 260 14.37 -14.14 -9.95
C ILE A 260 13.58 -15.30 -9.32
N HIS A 261 13.28 -16.36 -10.08
CA HIS A 261 12.66 -17.56 -9.54
C HIS A 261 13.52 -18.21 -8.45
N ARG A 262 14.84 -18.28 -8.63
CA ARG A 262 15.76 -18.79 -7.59
C ARG A 262 15.79 -17.92 -6.33
N LEU A 263 15.74 -16.60 -6.49
CA LEU A 263 15.64 -15.69 -5.33
C LEU A 263 14.34 -15.98 -4.57
N TYR A 264 13.21 -16.09 -5.27
CA TYR A 264 11.93 -16.40 -4.65
C TYR A 264 11.89 -17.79 -4.00
N ASP A 265 12.41 -18.83 -4.66
CA ASP A 265 12.43 -20.19 -4.12
C ASP A 265 13.27 -20.29 -2.85
N LYS A 266 14.37 -19.53 -2.74
CA LYS A 266 15.13 -19.42 -1.48
C LYS A 266 14.27 -18.82 -0.37
N GLU A 267 13.57 -17.72 -0.63
CA GLU A 267 12.70 -17.11 0.39
C GLU A 267 11.52 -18.01 0.80
N ARG A 268 11.07 -18.90 -0.08
CA ARG A 268 10.07 -19.93 0.27
C ARG A 268 10.61 -20.97 1.24
N GLU A 269 11.89 -21.30 1.15
CA GLU A 269 12.57 -22.18 2.10
C GLU A 269 12.75 -21.47 3.45
N ASP A 270 13.07 -20.18 3.43
CA ASP A 270 13.29 -19.37 4.63
C ASP A 270 11.97 -19.00 5.35
N GLU A 271 10.86 -18.77 4.62
CA GLU A 271 9.54 -18.39 5.16
C GLU A 271 8.36 -19.19 4.54
N PRO A 272 8.25 -20.50 4.80
CA PRO A 272 7.25 -21.37 4.19
C PRO A 272 5.78 -21.01 4.54
N ASP A 273 5.56 -20.33 5.67
CA ASP A 273 4.22 -19.89 6.11
C ASP A 273 3.72 -18.64 5.38
N VAL A 274 4.61 -17.90 4.72
CA VAL A 274 4.28 -16.70 3.94
C VAL A 274 4.22 -17.05 2.46
N PHE A 275 5.16 -17.86 1.97
CA PHE A 275 5.31 -18.19 0.56
C PHE A 275 5.11 -19.68 0.28
N THR A 276 3.84 -20.08 0.16
CA THR A 276 3.48 -21.47 -0.14
C THR A 276 3.67 -21.80 -1.62
N ASP A 277 3.16 -20.93 -2.49
CA ASP A 277 3.08 -21.18 -3.93
C ASP A 277 4.32 -20.71 -4.68
N ARG A 278 4.59 -21.35 -5.83
CA ARG A 278 5.61 -20.88 -6.77
C ARG A 278 5.23 -19.52 -7.36
N LEU A 279 6.23 -18.79 -7.85
CA LEU A 279 6.01 -17.62 -8.69
C LEU A 279 5.54 -18.10 -10.06
N LEU A 280 4.39 -17.63 -10.54
CA LEU A 280 3.71 -18.09 -11.75
C LEU A 280 3.60 -16.98 -12.79
N VAL A 281 4.76 -16.41 -13.14
CA VAL A 281 4.89 -15.31 -14.10
C VAL A 281 5.76 -15.77 -15.26
N GLU A 282 5.34 -15.51 -16.50
CA GLU A 282 6.15 -15.84 -17.67
C GLU A 282 7.35 -14.89 -17.79
N ASP A 283 8.41 -15.33 -18.48
CA ASP A 283 9.71 -14.65 -18.57
C ASP A 283 9.61 -13.18 -18.99
N GLY A 284 8.91 -12.88 -20.08
CA GLY A 284 8.78 -11.52 -20.59
C GLY A 284 7.99 -10.56 -19.67
N PRO A 285 6.80 -10.93 -19.15
CA PRO A 285 6.13 -10.19 -18.08
C PRO A 285 7.00 -9.99 -16.83
N LEU A 286 7.74 -11.01 -16.38
CA LEU A 286 8.62 -10.93 -15.22
C LEU A 286 9.74 -9.91 -15.46
N ALA A 287 10.43 -10.00 -16.60
CA ALA A 287 11.49 -9.06 -16.98
C ALA A 287 10.99 -7.61 -17.01
N ARG A 288 9.76 -7.37 -17.50
CA ARG A 288 9.13 -6.05 -17.48
C ARG A 288 8.81 -5.55 -16.07
N VAL A 289 8.40 -6.43 -15.15
CA VAL A 289 8.22 -6.02 -13.74
C VAL A 289 9.57 -5.67 -13.10
N VAL A 290 10.64 -6.40 -13.41
CA VAL A 290 11.99 -6.06 -12.95
C VAL A 290 12.40 -4.68 -13.49
N GLU A 291 12.18 -4.40 -14.78
CA GLU A 291 12.45 -3.09 -15.41
C GLU A 291 11.75 -1.94 -14.65
N HIS A 292 10.50 -2.13 -14.24
CA HIS A 292 9.73 -1.10 -13.53
C HIS A 292 10.19 -0.87 -12.08
N LEU A 293 10.85 -1.84 -11.45
CA LEU A 293 11.19 -1.81 -10.03
C LEU A 293 12.70 -1.71 -9.75
N GLU A 294 13.58 -2.11 -10.67
CA GLU A 294 15.02 -2.25 -10.41
C GLU A 294 15.70 -0.94 -9.98
N SER A 295 15.17 0.22 -10.39
CA SER A 295 15.70 1.55 -10.04
C SER A 295 15.24 2.10 -8.69
N ILE A 296 14.19 1.52 -8.12
CA ILE A 296 13.49 2.04 -6.95
C ILE A 296 14.07 1.41 -5.69
N SER A 297 14.41 2.16 -4.65
CA SER A 297 14.69 1.54 -3.34
C SER A 297 13.41 1.39 -2.52
N LEU A 298 12.91 0.17 -2.37
CA LEU A 298 11.85 -0.12 -1.41
C LEU A 298 12.34 -0.12 0.03
N ASN A 299 13.66 -0.16 0.31
CA ASN A 299 14.18 -0.06 1.67
C ASN A 299 14.33 1.41 2.10
N ARG A 300 14.97 2.24 1.26
CA ARG A 300 15.32 3.63 1.57
C ARG A 300 14.20 4.63 1.36
N THR A 301 13.21 4.31 0.52
CA THR A 301 11.98 5.11 0.45
C THR A 301 11.38 5.15 1.85
N ASP A 302 10.85 6.29 2.28
CA ASP A 302 10.27 6.40 3.60
C ASP A 302 9.01 5.54 3.70
N LEU A 303 8.74 5.07 4.91
CA LEU A 303 7.61 4.19 5.20
C LEU A 303 6.28 4.85 4.84
N ASP A 304 6.13 6.15 5.08
CA ASP A 304 4.90 6.89 4.79
C ASP A 304 4.64 6.93 3.28
N THR A 305 5.66 7.20 2.48
CA THR A 305 5.60 7.16 1.01
C THR A 305 5.23 5.77 0.50
N LYS A 306 5.83 4.70 1.04
CA LYS A 306 5.46 3.33 0.68
C LYS A 306 4.01 3.04 1.06
N GLY A 307 3.65 3.32 2.31
CA GLY A 307 2.34 2.98 2.83
C GLY A 307 1.23 3.68 2.08
N VAL A 308 1.35 4.99 1.86
CA VAL A 308 0.34 5.74 1.10
C VAL A 308 0.24 5.23 -0.34
N ALA A 309 1.37 4.99 -1.03
CA ALA A 309 1.36 4.51 -2.41
C ALA A 309 0.72 3.11 -2.55
N PHE A 310 1.07 2.18 -1.66
CA PHE A 310 0.47 0.85 -1.63
C PHE A 310 -1.00 0.91 -1.23
N GLU A 311 -1.39 1.66 -0.20
CA GLU A 311 -2.79 1.79 0.20
C GLU A 311 -3.66 2.45 -0.88
N GLU A 312 -3.16 3.45 -1.61
CA GLU A 312 -3.89 4.06 -2.73
C GLU A 312 -4.12 3.05 -3.84
N PHE A 313 -3.07 2.31 -4.19
CA PHE A 313 -3.15 1.23 -5.17
C PHE A 313 -4.17 0.17 -4.73
N MET A 314 -4.12 -0.26 -3.47
CA MET A 314 -5.05 -1.23 -2.88
C MET A 314 -6.49 -0.73 -2.92
N SER A 315 -6.74 0.50 -2.47
CA SER A 315 -8.08 1.10 -2.49
C SER A 315 -8.65 1.19 -3.90
N GLY A 316 -7.83 1.55 -4.90
CA GLY A 316 -8.24 1.58 -6.30
C GLY A 316 -8.49 0.19 -6.89
N PHE A 317 -7.68 -0.80 -6.51
CA PHE A 317 -7.76 -2.18 -7.00
C PHE A 317 -8.98 -2.93 -6.46
N PHE A 318 -9.34 -2.73 -5.20
CA PHE A 318 -10.48 -3.41 -4.57
C PHE A 318 -11.84 -2.73 -4.78
N LYS A 319 -11.87 -1.54 -5.41
CA LYS A 319 -13.13 -0.89 -5.82
C LYS A 319 -13.69 -1.58 -7.07
N GLY A 320 -14.92 -2.10 -6.97
CA GLY A 320 -15.77 -2.48 -8.10
C GLY A 320 -15.65 -3.92 -8.62
N ASP A 321 -14.48 -4.57 -8.56
CA ASP A 321 -14.28 -5.85 -9.29
C ASP A 321 -14.50 -7.14 -8.46
N PHE A 322 -14.61 -7.05 -7.13
CA PHE A 322 -14.46 -8.24 -6.26
C PHE A 322 -15.61 -8.55 -5.29
N GLY A 323 -16.61 -7.67 -5.15
CA GLY A 323 -17.71 -7.92 -4.20
C GLY A 323 -17.27 -8.12 -2.74
N GLN A 324 -16.05 -7.71 -2.39
CA GLN A 324 -15.49 -7.73 -1.04
C GLN A 324 -15.43 -6.31 -0.49
N TYR A 325 -16.03 -6.10 0.68
CA TYR A 325 -16.19 -4.80 1.31
C TYR A 325 -15.01 -4.51 2.24
N PHE A 326 -14.08 -3.67 1.81
CA PHE A 326 -13.01 -3.20 2.70
C PHE A 326 -13.52 -2.09 3.60
N THR A 327 -13.05 -2.08 4.84
CA THR A 327 -13.32 -0.99 5.77
C THR A 327 -12.59 0.26 5.29
N PRO A 328 -13.29 1.40 5.10
CA PRO A 328 -12.64 2.65 4.72
C PRO A 328 -11.65 3.11 5.78
N ARG A 329 -10.65 3.92 5.38
CA ARG A 329 -9.53 4.32 6.24
C ARG A 329 -9.98 5.12 7.46
N GLU A 330 -10.94 6.01 7.28
CA GLU A 330 -11.42 6.92 8.32
C GLU A 330 -12.14 6.17 9.46
N PRO A 331 -13.08 5.25 9.20
CA PRO A 331 -13.58 4.31 10.22
C PRO A 331 -12.50 3.49 10.94
N ILE A 332 -11.50 2.96 10.21
CA ILE A 332 -10.39 2.20 10.81
C ILE A 332 -9.60 3.08 11.78
N ALA A 333 -9.10 4.21 11.28
CA ALA A 333 -8.35 5.21 12.02
C ALA A 333 -9.09 5.63 13.30
N PHE A 334 -10.38 5.93 13.16
CA PHE A 334 -11.22 6.34 14.29
C PHE A 334 -11.31 5.27 15.37
N ALA A 335 -11.54 4.01 14.99
CA ALA A 335 -11.63 2.92 15.96
C ALA A 335 -10.31 2.72 16.73
N ILE A 336 -9.17 2.77 16.02
CA ILE A 336 -7.83 2.66 16.61
C ILE A 336 -7.55 3.82 17.57
N GLU A 337 -7.80 5.06 17.16
CA GLU A 337 -7.55 6.25 17.99
C GLU A 337 -8.45 6.33 19.23
N LEU A 338 -9.65 5.76 19.16
CA LEU A 338 -10.59 5.73 20.27
C LEU A 338 -10.18 4.70 21.33
N LEU A 339 -9.78 3.48 20.94
CA LEU A 339 -9.38 2.45 21.91
C LEU A 339 -7.89 2.53 22.34
N GLY A 340 -7.03 3.10 21.49
CA GLY A 340 -5.62 3.39 21.75
C GLY A 340 -4.77 2.15 22.09
N PRO A 341 -4.37 1.34 21.10
CA PRO A 341 -3.51 0.17 21.33
C PRO A 341 -2.15 0.56 21.88
N LYS A 342 -1.68 -0.17 22.91
CA LYS A 342 -0.37 0.02 23.53
C LYS A 342 0.58 -1.10 23.14
N ARG A 343 1.89 -0.85 23.24
CA ARG A 343 2.95 -1.84 22.95
C ARG A 343 2.80 -3.20 23.64
N ASP A 344 2.18 -3.25 24.82
CA ASP A 344 2.04 -4.48 25.61
C ASP A 344 0.65 -5.12 25.49
N ASP A 345 -0.26 -4.53 24.70
CA ASP A 345 -1.60 -5.07 24.44
C ASP A 345 -1.55 -6.19 23.40
N PHE A 346 -2.25 -7.29 23.64
CA PHE A 346 -2.54 -8.28 22.60
C PHE A 346 -3.71 -7.81 21.75
N THR A 347 -3.48 -7.61 20.45
CA THR A 347 -4.45 -7.06 19.49
C THR A 347 -4.74 -8.08 18.38
N ILE A 348 -6.01 -8.24 18.01
CA ILE A 348 -6.42 -9.12 16.90
C ILE A 348 -7.47 -8.48 16.00
N ASP A 349 -7.43 -8.84 14.72
CA ASP A 349 -8.57 -8.74 13.81
C ASP A 349 -8.97 -10.15 13.29
N PRO A 350 -10.09 -10.72 13.75
CA PRO A 350 -10.55 -12.05 13.31
C PRO A 350 -11.18 -12.08 11.91
N ALA A 351 -11.27 -10.95 11.21
CA ALA A 351 -11.72 -10.87 9.82
C ALA A 351 -10.87 -9.79 9.10
N CYS A 352 -9.56 -10.01 9.06
CA CYS A 352 -8.60 -8.94 8.80
C CYS A 352 -8.54 -8.45 7.35
N GLY A 353 -9.09 -9.19 6.38
CA GLY A 353 -9.04 -8.83 4.98
C GLY A 353 -7.60 -8.57 4.53
N SER A 354 -7.31 -7.38 4.02
CA SER A 354 -5.97 -6.93 3.59
C SER A 354 -5.09 -6.39 4.73
N GLY A 355 -5.54 -6.50 5.99
CA GLY A 355 -4.79 -6.09 7.18
C GLY A 355 -4.97 -4.63 7.59
N GLY A 356 -6.00 -3.93 7.12
CA GLY A 356 -6.19 -2.50 7.38
C GLY A 356 -6.20 -2.12 8.88
N PHE A 357 -6.98 -2.81 9.71
CA PHE A 357 -6.96 -2.56 11.16
C PHE A 357 -5.62 -2.89 11.82
N LEU A 358 -4.96 -3.96 11.37
CA LEU A 358 -3.65 -4.37 11.88
C LEU A 358 -2.58 -3.32 11.57
N LEU A 359 -2.61 -2.80 10.34
CA LEU A 359 -1.69 -1.77 9.88
C LEU A 359 -1.85 -0.47 10.69
N TYR A 360 -3.09 -0.01 10.90
CA TYR A 360 -3.34 1.22 11.66
C TYR A 360 -3.04 1.03 13.16
N ALA A 361 -3.24 -0.16 13.72
CA ALA A 361 -2.83 -0.47 15.09
C ALA A 361 -1.29 -0.41 15.23
N LEU A 362 -0.56 -0.99 14.27
CA LEU A 362 0.90 -0.91 14.20
C LEU A 362 1.39 0.54 14.06
N ASP A 363 0.78 1.31 13.14
CA ASP A 363 1.10 2.72 12.95
C ASP A 363 0.89 3.54 14.24
N HIS A 364 -0.21 3.30 14.96
CA HIS A 364 -0.47 3.97 16.24
C HIS A 364 0.65 3.72 17.26
N VAL A 365 1.05 2.47 17.46
CA VAL A 365 2.15 2.10 18.38
C VAL A 365 3.49 2.66 17.91
N ARG A 366 3.73 2.71 16.59
CA ARG A 366 4.93 3.33 16.00
C ARG A 366 4.97 4.84 16.23
N ARG A 367 3.83 5.54 16.11
CA ARG A 367 3.71 6.98 16.45
C ARG A 367 3.93 7.24 17.93
N GLU A 368 3.53 6.33 18.82
CA GLU A 368 3.91 6.43 20.24
C GLU A 368 5.42 6.28 20.43
N ALA A 369 6.05 5.31 19.76
CA ALA A 369 7.49 5.14 19.80
C ALA A 369 8.24 6.38 19.27
N ASP A 370 7.76 6.99 18.18
CA ASP A 370 8.31 8.23 17.62
C ASP A 370 8.35 9.37 18.63
N LYS A 371 7.28 9.51 19.43
CA LYS A 371 7.19 10.52 20.50
C LYS A 371 8.12 10.21 21.67
N LEU A 372 8.27 8.94 22.03
CA LEU A 372 9.14 8.50 23.13
C LEU A 372 10.63 8.58 22.77
N PHE A 373 10.98 8.38 21.49
CA PHE A 373 12.35 8.33 21.00
C PHE A 373 12.58 9.33 19.85
N PRO A 374 12.48 10.64 20.13
CA PRO A 374 12.50 11.67 19.09
C PRO A 374 13.85 11.77 18.36
N LYS A 375 14.95 11.32 18.97
CA LYS A 375 16.29 11.35 18.36
C LYS A 375 16.67 10.05 17.65
N ARG A 376 15.72 9.14 17.38
CA ARG A 376 15.96 7.83 16.71
C ARG A 376 16.75 7.93 15.40
N LYS A 377 16.65 9.04 14.67
CA LYS A 377 17.36 9.25 13.39
C LYS A 377 18.84 9.60 13.58
N THR A 378 19.25 10.01 14.76
CA THR A 378 20.60 10.55 15.05
C THR A 378 21.31 9.82 16.21
N ASP A 379 20.57 9.12 17.06
CA ASP A 379 21.07 8.43 18.24
C ASP A 379 20.83 6.91 18.08
N PRO A 380 21.88 6.10 17.87
CA PRO A 380 21.75 4.65 17.69
C PRO A 380 21.10 3.91 18.87
N ALA A 381 21.26 4.41 20.10
CA ALA A 381 20.65 3.78 21.27
C ALA A 381 19.12 4.02 21.28
N GLN A 382 18.69 5.23 20.89
CA GLN A 382 17.27 5.51 20.70
C GLN A 382 16.69 4.80 19.48
N PHE A 383 17.45 4.65 18.40
CA PHE A 383 17.04 3.84 17.25
C PHE A 383 16.68 2.42 17.68
N LYS A 384 17.58 1.76 18.43
CA LYS A 384 17.33 0.40 18.92
C LYS A 384 16.10 0.32 19.82
N LYS A 385 15.97 1.23 20.79
CA LYS A 385 14.80 1.25 21.69
C LYS A 385 13.49 1.52 20.95
N HIS A 386 13.52 2.40 19.96
CA HIS A 386 12.39 2.68 19.09
C HIS A 386 11.98 1.43 18.32
N PHE A 387 12.94 0.80 17.65
CA PHE A 387 12.74 -0.43 16.89
C PHE A 387 12.14 -1.53 17.78
N ASP A 388 12.81 -1.84 18.90
CA ASP A 388 12.34 -2.88 19.84
C ASP A 388 10.92 -2.57 20.36
N TYR A 389 10.57 -1.29 20.59
CA TYR A 389 9.26 -0.89 21.12
C TYR A 389 8.09 -1.26 20.20
N TRP A 390 8.17 -0.94 18.90
CA TRP A 390 7.07 -1.20 17.98
C TRP A 390 7.19 -2.59 17.33
N HIS A 391 8.42 -3.09 17.12
CA HIS A 391 8.64 -4.39 16.48
C HIS A 391 8.22 -5.54 17.39
N ASP A 392 8.47 -5.46 18.71
CA ASP A 392 7.94 -6.47 19.64
C ASP A 392 6.41 -6.55 19.63
N TYR A 393 5.73 -5.42 19.45
CA TYR A 393 4.28 -5.39 19.29
C TYR A 393 3.84 -6.06 17.97
N ALA A 394 4.47 -5.68 16.86
CA ALA A 394 4.17 -6.23 15.54
C ALA A 394 4.37 -7.76 15.48
N GLU A 395 5.53 -8.24 15.92
CA GLU A 395 5.92 -9.64 15.83
C GLU A 395 5.16 -10.54 16.80
N LYS A 396 4.93 -10.10 18.05
CA LYS A 396 4.50 -10.98 19.15
C LYS A 396 3.07 -10.75 19.63
N ARG A 397 2.47 -9.59 19.29
CA ARG A 397 1.24 -9.11 19.93
C ARG A 397 0.14 -8.70 18.97
N LEU A 398 0.43 -8.62 17.67
CA LEU A 398 -0.53 -8.30 16.62
C LEU A 398 -0.93 -9.58 15.86
N PHE A 399 -2.23 -9.87 15.79
CA PHE A 399 -2.78 -11.12 15.25
C PHE A 399 -3.86 -10.86 14.20
N GLY A 400 -3.98 -11.73 13.20
CA GLY A 400 -5.01 -11.63 12.17
C GLY A 400 -5.54 -12.99 11.74
N ILE A 401 -6.84 -13.07 11.43
CA ILE A 401 -7.45 -14.25 10.80
C ILE A 401 -8.19 -13.78 9.54
N GLU A 402 -7.97 -14.46 8.44
CA GLU A 402 -8.70 -14.25 7.19
C GLU A 402 -9.07 -15.62 6.59
N VAL A 403 -10.33 -15.76 6.16
CA VAL A 403 -10.85 -17.04 5.65
C VAL A 403 -10.34 -17.38 4.25
N ASN A 404 -10.04 -16.35 3.44
CA ASN A 404 -9.45 -16.52 2.13
C ASN A 404 -7.91 -16.51 2.19
N ASP A 405 -7.28 -17.64 1.90
CA ASP A 405 -5.82 -17.76 1.95
C ASP A 405 -5.08 -16.76 1.03
N GLU A 406 -5.66 -16.39 -0.13
CA GLU A 406 -5.05 -15.38 -1.01
C GLU A 406 -5.07 -13.99 -0.37
N LEU A 407 -6.18 -13.62 0.27
CA LEU A 407 -6.32 -12.34 0.95
C LEU A 407 -5.51 -12.29 2.25
N ALA A 408 -5.40 -13.40 2.98
CA ALA A 408 -4.51 -13.54 4.13
C ALA A 408 -3.05 -13.28 3.73
N ARG A 409 -2.63 -13.79 2.56
CA ARG A 409 -1.30 -13.52 1.99
C ARG A 409 -1.11 -12.04 1.64
N VAL A 410 -2.14 -11.40 1.08
CA VAL A 410 -2.14 -9.96 0.83
C VAL A 410 -1.95 -9.17 2.14
N ALA A 411 -2.64 -9.53 3.22
CA ALA A 411 -2.42 -8.91 4.52
C ALA A 411 -0.99 -9.09 5.03
N LYS A 412 -0.45 -10.32 4.96
CA LYS A 412 0.96 -10.58 5.33
C LYS A 412 1.93 -9.70 4.55
N MET A 413 1.77 -9.62 3.24
CA MET A 413 2.64 -8.83 2.38
C MET A 413 2.48 -7.32 2.65
N ASN A 414 1.26 -6.86 2.93
CA ASN A 414 1.01 -5.49 3.34
C ASN A 414 1.76 -5.15 4.65
N MET A 415 1.73 -6.06 5.64
CA MET A 415 2.49 -5.88 6.90
C MET A 415 4.01 -5.87 6.67
N ILE A 416 4.54 -6.78 5.84
CA ILE A 416 5.99 -6.85 5.54
C ILE A 416 6.48 -5.56 4.85
N ILE A 417 5.70 -5.02 3.90
CA ILE A 417 6.03 -3.75 3.22
C ILE A 417 6.10 -2.60 4.24
N HIS A 418 5.33 -2.68 5.33
CA HIS A 418 5.33 -1.74 6.43
C HIS A 418 6.28 -2.12 7.57
N ASP A 419 7.32 -2.87 7.22
CA ASP A 419 8.48 -3.27 8.02
C ASP A 419 8.29 -4.35 9.08
N ASP A 420 7.06 -4.83 9.41
CA ASP A 420 6.82 -6.07 10.18
C ASP A 420 5.30 -6.34 10.41
N GLY A 421 4.95 -7.47 11.03
CA GLY A 421 3.63 -7.76 11.62
C GLY A 421 2.87 -8.90 10.94
N HIS A 422 3.53 -9.68 10.08
CA HIS A 422 2.91 -10.77 9.32
C HIS A 422 2.87 -12.10 10.07
N THR A 423 3.73 -12.27 11.08
CA THR A 423 4.00 -13.55 11.78
C THR A 423 2.74 -14.23 12.28
N ASN A 424 1.78 -13.48 12.83
CA ASN A 424 0.58 -14.06 13.44
C ASN A 424 -0.70 -13.87 12.60
N ILE A 425 -0.57 -13.66 11.29
CA ILE A 425 -1.69 -13.67 10.36
C ILE A 425 -1.90 -15.11 9.87
N VAL A 426 -3.11 -15.65 10.02
CA VAL A 426 -3.43 -17.01 9.59
C VAL A 426 -4.58 -17.04 8.58
N GLY A 427 -4.43 -17.88 7.56
CA GLY A 427 -5.52 -18.28 6.68
C GLY A 427 -6.39 -19.34 7.36
N ASN A 428 -7.55 -18.98 7.89
CA ASN A 428 -8.53 -19.91 8.48
C ASN A 428 -9.91 -19.25 8.64
N ASP A 429 -10.94 -20.07 8.80
CA ASP A 429 -12.22 -19.59 9.32
C ASP A 429 -12.09 -19.21 10.81
N ALA A 430 -12.32 -17.94 11.14
CA ALA A 430 -12.28 -17.45 12.52
C ALA A 430 -13.43 -17.97 13.39
N LEU A 431 -14.51 -18.45 12.77
CA LEU A 431 -15.64 -19.06 13.43
C LEU A 431 -15.46 -20.59 13.66
N ASP A 432 -14.33 -21.15 13.26
CA ASP A 432 -13.96 -22.54 13.52
C ASP A 432 -13.69 -22.80 15.02
N PHE A 433 -13.58 -24.06 15.40
CA PHE A 433 -13.32 -24.46 16.78
C PHE A 433 -12.01 -23.84 17.30
N MET A 434 -12.03 -23.37 18.55
CA MET A 434 -10.84 -22.79 19.19
C MET A 434 -9.65 -23.76 19.21
N ALA A 435 -9.90 -25.06 19.28
CA ALA A 435 -8.85 -26.08 19.19
C ALA A 435 -8.14 -26.07 17.83
N THR A 436 -8.87 -25.88 16.73
CA THR A 436 -8.30 -25.74 15.38
C THR A 436 -7.47 -24.47 15.27
N LEU A 437 -8.00 -23.34 15.74
CA LEU A 437 -7.31 -22.04 15.71
C LEU A 437 -6.02 -22.07 16.55
N THR A 438 -6.09 -22.60 17.77
CA THR A 438 -4.92 -22.75 18.66
C THR A 438 -3.90 -23.73 18.07
N GLY A 439 -4.37 -24.77 17.37
CA GLY A 439 -3.51 -25.72 16.66
C GLY A 439 -2.75 -25.09 15.49
N LYS A 440 -3.36 -24.13 14.79
CA LYS A 440 -2.69 -23.36 13.72
C LYS A 440 -1.71 -22.33 14.27
N ASN A 441 -2.08 -21.61 15.31
CA ASN A 441 -1.19 -20.69 16.01
C ASN A 441 -1.51 -20.75 17.51
N PRO A 442 -0.59 -21.22 18.38
CA PRO A 442 -0.80 -21.28 19.83
C PRO A 442 -1.15 -19.93 20.45
N GLY A 443 -0.81 -18.85 19.75
CA GLY A 443 -1.16 -17.50 20.12
C GLY A 443 -2.65 -17.16 20.00
N LEU A 444 -3.44 -17.90 19.20
CA LEU A 444 -4.87 -17.73 19.02
C LEU A 444 -5.67 -18.50 20.09
N ALA A 445 -5.49 -18.08 21.35
CA ALA A 445 -6.11 -18.70 22.51
C ALA A 445 -7.34 -17.90 23.00
N PRO A 446 -8.30 -18.54 23.70
CA PRO A 446 -9.41 -17.82 24.31
C PRO A 446 -8.92 -16.93 25.44
N ASP A 447 -9.71 -15.90 25.79
CA ASP A 447 -9.45 -15.01 26.93
C ASP A 447 -8.08 -14.30 26.90
N LYS A 448 -7.47 -14.12 25.72
CA LYS A 448 -6.09 -13.65 25.59
C LYS A 448 -5.95 -12.20 25.13
N PHE A 449 -6.90 -11.67 24.37
CA PHE A 449 -6.73 -10.40 23.68
C PHE A 449 -7.21 -9.20 24.51
N ASP A 450 -6.39 -8.16 24.57
CA ASP A 450 -6.75 -6.89 25.18
C ASP A 450 -7.65 -6.07 24.25
N LEU A 451 -7.40 -6.18 22.95
CA LEU A 451 -8.08 -5.40 21.91
C LEU A 451 -8.50 -6.29 20.74
N VAL A 452 -9.73 -6.09 20.27
CA VAL A 452 -10.19 -6.61 18.98
C VAL A 452 -10.70 -5.46 18.12
N PHE A 453 -10.19 -5.35 16.90
CA PHE A 453 -10.68 -4.41 15.90
C PHE A 453 -11.15 -5.22 14.70
N THR A 454 -12.39 -5.06 14.25
CA THR A 454 -12.87 -5.89 13.14
C THR A 454 -14.08 -5.33 12.42
N ASN A 455 -14.19 -5.70 11.15
CA ASN A 455 -15.38 -5.54 10.32
C ASN A 455 -15.79 -6.90 9.76
N PRO A 456 -16.62 -7.68 10.48
CA PRO A 456 -17.01 -9.01 10.06
C PRO A 456 -17.81 -8.99 8.75
N PRO A 457 -17.82 -10.09 7.96
CA PRO A 457 -18.64 -10.17 6.76
C PRO A 457 -20.13 -9.99 7.08
N PHE A 458 -20.83 -9.19 6.27
CA PHE A 458 -22.26 -8.92 6.47
C PHE A 458 -23.13 -9.83 5.61
N GLY A 459 -24.21 -10.35 6.20
CA GLY A 459 -25.29 -10.97 5.47
C GLY A 459 -24.99 -12.37 4.94
N ALA A 460 -23.75 -12.85 5.02
CA ALA A 460 -23.43 -14.25 4.81
C ALA A 460 -24.15 -15.10 5.86
N VAL A 461 -24.80 -16.17 5.41
CA VAL A 461 -25.65 -17.01 6.24
C VAL A 461 -25.02 -18.38 6.39
N VAL A 462 -24.74 -18.77 7.62
CA VAL A 462 -24.32 -20.13 7.95
C VAL A 462 -25.57 -21.00 8.09
N LYS A 463 -25.71 -22.02 7.23
CA LYS A 463 -26.78 -23.00 7.31
C LYS A 463 -26.30 -24.29 7.95
N ARG A 464 -27.10 -24.85 8.85
CA ARG A 464 -26.81 -26.12 9.54
C ARG A 464 -26.51 -27.27 8.58
N THR A 465 -27.19 -27.30 7.45
CA THR A 465 -27.03 -28.34 6.42
C THR A 465 -25.67 -28.30 5.71
N GLU A 466 -24.96 -27.17 5.76
CA GLU A 466 -23.74 -26.93 4.97
C GLU A 466 -22.45 -27.16 5.79
N VAL A 467 -22.45 -26.77 7.08
CA VAL A 467 -21.24 -26.82 7.95
C VAL A 467 -21.26 -27.95 8.99
N GLY A 468 -22.35 -28.73 9.05
CA GLY A 468 -22.54 -29.82 10.01
C GLY A 468 -23.04 -29.37 11.39
N GLU A 469 -23.66 -30.29 12.13
CA GLU A 469 -24.34 -29.99 13.41
C GLU A 469 -23.38 -29.42 14.46
N LYS A 470 -22.21 -30.03 14.62
CA LYS A 470 -21.22 -29.64 15.64
C LYS A 470 -20.69 -28.22 15.48
N TYR A 471 -20.62 -27.70 14.26
CA TYR A 471 -20.06 -26.36 14.00
C TYR A 471 -20.96 -25.26 14.57
N ILE A 472 -22.28 -25.37 14.40
CA ILE A 472 -23.22 -24.37 14.93
C ILE A 472 -23.48 -24.59 16.42
N GLU A 473 -23.37 -25.82 16.91
CA GLU A 473 -23.63 -26.18 18.31
C GLU A 473 -22.78 -25.45 19.34
N GLN A 474 -21.58 -24.99 18.94
CA GLN A 474 -20.67 -24.22 19.81
C GLN A 474 -21.19 -22.81 20.14
N TYR A 475 -22.20 -22.31 19.42
CA TYR A 475 -22.71 -20.94 19.54
C TYR A 475 -24.04 -20.88 20.28
N GLU A 476 -24.15 -19.98 21.25
CA GLU A 476 -25.35 -19.76 22.07
C GLU A 476 -26.46 -19.04 21.30
N LEU A 477 -26.11 -18.06 20.46
CA LEU A 477 -27.06 -17.26 19.68
C LEU A 477 -27.75 -18.05 18.56
N ARG A 478 -27.41 -19.33 18.42
CA ARG A 478 -28.22 -20.30 17.68
C ARG A 478 -29.62 -20.46 18.28
N ARG A 479 -29.78 -20.22 19.57
CA ARG A 479 -31.07 -20.31 20.27
C ARG A 479 -31.70 -18.93 20.40
N TYR A 480 -33.02 -18.86 20.28
CA TYR A 480 -33.78 -17.64 20.51
C TYR A 480 -35.11 -17.93 21.21
N LEU A 481 -35.61 -16.95 21.95
CA LEU A 481 -36.90 -17.03 22.63
C LEU A 481 -38.02 -16.61 21.68
N SER A 482 -38.93 -17.53 21.37
CA SER A 482 -40.10 -17.25 20.54
C SER A 482 -41.21 -16.60 21.39
N LYS A 483 -41.61 -15.36 21.08
CA LYS A 483 -42.85 -14.76 21.61
C LYS A 483 -44.00 -15.02 20.65
N ASN A 484 -44.61 -16.20 20.72
CA ASN A 484 -46.07 -16.37 20.57
C ASN A 484 -46.51 -17.82 20.76
N ALA A 485 -47.67 -17.91 21.42
CA ALA A 485 -48.48 -19.08 21.67
C ALA A 485 -48.88 -19.79 20.38
N ASN A 486 -48.60 -21.09 20.32
CA ASN A 486 -49.40 -22.13 19.67
C ASN A 486 -48.70 -23.45 20.01
N ALA A 487 -48.80 -23.85 21.28
CA ALA A 487 -48.48 -25.22 21.65
C ALA A 487 -49.42 -26.13 20.85
N ARG A 488 -48.86 -26.99 20.00
CA ARG A 488 -49.60 -28.14 19.47
C ARG A 488 -49.75 -29.12 20.65
N PRO A 489 -50.93 -29.75 20.83
CA PRO A 489 -51.08 -30.74 21.89
C PRO A 489 -50.14 -31.92 21.58
N GLY A 490 -49.08 -32.09 22.38
CA GLY A 490 -48.17 -33.24 22.27
C GLY A 490 -46.70 -33.01 22.63
N ASP A 491 -46.23 -31.76 22.75
CA ASP A 491 -44.85 -31.53 23.24
C ASP A 491 -44.80 -31.73 24.76
N PRO A 492 -43.89 -32.58 25.28
CA PRO A 492 -43.74 -32.78 26.72
C PRO A 492 -43.27 -31.45 27.35
N ALA A 493 -44.12 -30.86 28.17
CA ALA A 493 -43.74 -29.78 29.05
C ALA A 493 -42.92 -30.40 30.19
N ASP A 494 -41.63 -30.05 30.28
CA ASP A 494 -40.92 -30.16 31.54
C ASP A 494 -41.57 -29.15 32.50
N VAL A 495 -42.44 -29.67 33.38
CA VAL A 495 -43.11 -28.90 34.41
C VAL A 495 -42.22 -28.96 35.66
N ASP A 496 -41.56 -27.85 35.98
CA ASP A 496 -41.07 -27.64 37.35
C ASP A 496 -42.31 -27.48 38.25
N GLU A 497 -42.47 -28.38 39.21
CA GLU A 497 -43.72 -28.61 39.96
C GLU A 497 -43.93 -27.65 41.16
N ASP A 498 -43.15 -26.56 41.30
CA ASP A 498 -43.08 -25.77 42.55
C ASP A 498 -43.28 -24.24 42.42
N ASP A 499 -44.07 -23.73 41.48
CA ASP A 499 -44.45 -22.29 41.45
C ASP A 499 -45.96 -22.04 41.33
N PRO A 500 -46.68 -21.73 42.43
CA PRO A 500 -48.10 -21.47 42.44
C PRO A 500 -48.40 -19.98 42.21
N ALA A 501 -48.02 -19.42 41.06
CA ALA A 501 -48.49 -18.11 40.61
C ALA A 501 -48.56 -18.02 39.08
N GLY A 502 -49.72 -18.34 38.52
CA GLY A 502 -49.95 -18.38 37.07
C GLY A 502 -49.82 -17.04 36.32
N LYS A 503 -49.54 -17.19 35.02
CA LYS A 503 -49.61 -16.24 33.88
C LYS A 503 -48.32 -15.52 33.47
N ARG A 504 -47.59 -16.15 32.54
CA ARG A 504 -47.03 -15.53 31.32
C ARG A 504 -46.71 -16.66 30.34
N GLY A 505 -47.16 -16.54 29.08
CA GLY A 505 -47.01 -17.59 28.07
C GLY A 505 -45.58 -18.12 28.02
N ALA A 506 -45.43 -19.45 28.15
CA ALA A 506 -44.13 -20.12 28.17
C ALA A 506 -43.35 -19.74 26.91
N LYS A 507 -42.21 -19.06 27.09
CA LYS A 507 -41.31 -18.75 25.98
C LYS A 507 -40.64 -20.07 25.59
N SER A 508 -41.00 -20.64 24.45
CA SER A 508 -40.27 -21.81 23.95
C SER A 508 -38.93 -21.38 23.37
N LEU A 509 -37.88 -22.09 23.78
CA LEU A 509 -36.53 -21.94 23.26
C LEU A 509 -36.49 -22.63 21.89
N LYS A 510 -36.28 -21.87 20.82
CA LYS A 510 -36.20 -22.40 19.46
C LYS A 510 -34.79 -22.27 18.92
N GLU A 511 -34.39 -23.18 18.06
CA GLU A 511 -33.13 -23.09 17.33
C GLU A 511 -33.32 -22.41 15.98
N ARG A 512 -32.33 -21.60 15.59
CA ARG A 512 -32.25 -20.99 14.26
C ARG A 512 -31.79 -22.05 13.27
N ALA A 513 -32.52 -22.19 12.16
CA ALA A 513 -32.09 -23.01 11.02
C ALA A 513 -30.90 -22.38 10.28
N SER A 514 -30.80 -21.05 10.34
CA SER A 514 -29.75 -20.27 9.72
C SER A 514 -29.41 -19.04 10.57
N ILE A 515 -28.13 -18.69 10.61
CA ILE A 515 -27.62 -17.58 11.43
C ILE A 515 -26.73 -16.72 10.54
N LYS A 516 -26.86 -15.41 10.66
CA LYS A 516 -25.97 -14.49 9.96
C LYS A 516 -24.60 -14.50 10.63
N THR A 517 -23.55 -14.56 9.83
CA THR A 517 -22.15 -14.63 10.29
C THR A 517 -21.80 -13.50 11.24
N GLU A 518 -22.25 -12.26 10.98
CA GLU A 518 -21.97 -11.11 11.85
C GLU A 518 -22.49 -11.27 13.30
N ILE A 519 -23.50 -12.13 13.53
CA ILE A 519 -23.99 -12.48 14.88
C ILE A 519 -23.04 -13.44 15.57
N LEU A 520 -22.53 -14.46 14.86
CA LEU A 520 -21.58 -15.44 15.39
C LEU A 520 -20.24 -14.80 15.73
N PHE A 521 -19.84 -13.79 14.95
CA PHE A 521 -18.65 -13.00 15.26
C PHE A 521 -18.74 -12.29 16.62
N LEU A 522 -19.93 -11.87 17.09
CA LEU A 522 -20.08 -11.29 18.44
C LEU A 522 -19.68 -12.29 19.54
N GLU A 523 -20.03 -13.56 19.39
CA GLU A 523 -19.60 -14.63 20.31
C GLU A 523 -18.10 -14.92 20.18
N ARG A 524 -17.57 -14.85 18.95
CA ARG A 524 -16.13 -15.01 18.72
C ARG A 524 -15.31 -13.89 19.36
N LEU A 525 -15.77 -12.64 19.27
CA LEU A 525 -15.19 -11.50 19.99
C LEU A 525 -15.17 -11.77 21.49
N HIS A 526 -16.29 -12.23 22.04
CA HIS A 526 -16.38 -12.60 23.45
C HIS A 526 -15.37 -13.69 23.81
N THR A 527 -15.20 -14.70 22.96
CA THR A 527 -14.27 -15.81 23.19
C THR A 527 -12.81 -15.35 23.24
N PHE A 528 -12.40 -14.42 22.36
CA PHE A 528 -11.02 -13.95 22.30
C PHE A 528 -10.63 -12.94 23.38
N LEU A 529 -11.56 -12.07 23.79
CA LEU A 529 -11.26 -10.97 24.70
C LEU A 529 -10.96 -11.45 26.12
N LYS A 530 -9.99 -10.79 26.78
CA LYS A 530 -9.75 -10.95 28.22
C LYS A 530 -11.00 -10.57 29.03
N PRO A 531 -11.45 -11.40 29.98
CA PRO A 531 -12.57 -11.08 30.85
C PRO A 531 -12.34 -9.81 31.68
N GLY A 532 -13.32 -8.91 31.70
CA GLY A 532 -13.34 -7.70 32.54
C GLY A 532 -12.55 -6.50 32.00
N THR A 533 -11.49 -6.72 31.21
CA THR A 533 -10.63 -5.64 30.67
C THR A 533 -10.56 -5.58 29.16
N GLY A 534 -10.78 -6.69 28.45
CA GLY A 534 -10.69 -6.74 27.00
C GLY A 534 -11.76 -5.86 26.35
N ARG A 535 -11.35 -5.06 25.36
CA ARG A 535 -12.21 -4.14 24.62
C ARG A 535 -12.24 -4.47 23.13
N ALA A 536 -13.37 -4.23 22.47
CA ALA A 536 -13.49 -4.37 21.03
C ALA A 536 -14.09 -3.12 20.39
N ALA A 537 -13.65 -2.83 19.16
CA ALA A 537 -14.35 -1.97 18.23
C ALA A 537 -14.80 -2.83 17.04
N VAL A 538 -16.11 -2.96 16.86
CA VAL A 538 -16.70 -3.79 15.81
C VAL A 538 -17.62 -2.98 14.94
N VAL A 539 -17.43 -3.05 13.61
CA VAL A 539 -18.37 -2.50 12.64
C VAL A 539 -19.56 -3.44 12.52
N LEU A 540 -20.77 -2.94 12.77
CA LEU A 540 -22.00 -3.74 12.72
C LEU A 540 -23.06 -3.06 11.86
N PRO A 541 -23.92 -3.82 11.17
CA PRO A 541 -25.11 -3.26 10.54
C PRO A 541 -26.11 -2.79 11.60
N ASP A 542 -26.71 -1.62 11.39
CA ASP A 542 -27.69 -1.00 12.30
C ASP A 542 -28.88 -1.93 12.60
N GLY A 543 -29.17 -2.86 11.69
CA GLY A 543 -30.19 -3.89 11.88
C GLY A 543 -30.01 -4.73 13.15
N ILE A 544 -28.77 -5.02 13.58
CA ILE A 544 -28.52 -5.73 14.85
C ILE A 544 -28.96 -4.88 16.04
N LEU A 545 -28.71 -3.57 15.96
CA LEU A 545 -29.00 -2.60 17.02
C LEU A 545 -30.49 -2.23 17.09
N THR A 546 -31.22 -2.33 15.99
CA THR A 546 -32.58 -1.78 15.86
C THR A 546 -33.69 -2.81 15.65
N ASN A 547 -33.44 -3.92 14.94
CA ASN A 547 -34.51 -4.84 14.56
C ASN A 547 -35.09 -5.59 15.76
N SER A 548 -36.42 -5.61 15.89
CA SER A 548 -37.12 -6.30 16.97
C SER A 548 -36.89 -7.83 16.97
N SER A 549 -36.73 -8.44 15.78
CA SER A 549 -36.42 -9.86 15.62
C SER A 549 -35.05 -10.27 16.15
N LEU A 550 -34.16 -9.31 16.38
CA LEU A 550 -32.81 -9.51 16.93
C LEU A 550 -32.69 -9.06 18.40
N GLN A 551 -33.82 -8.85 19.10
CA GLN A 551 -33.80 -8.49 20.52
C GLN A 551 -32.98 -9.47 21.36
N GLY A 552 -33.10 -10.78 21.12
CA GLY A 552 -32.31 -11.78 21.86
C GLY A 552 -30.79 -11.66 21.65
N VAL A 553 -30.34 -11.17 20.49
CA VAL A 553 -28.92 -10.89 20.24
C VAL A 553 -28.47 -9.69 21.07
N ARG A 554 -29.28 -8.64 21.19
CA ARG A 554 -28.98 -7.49 22.04
C ARG A 554 -29.02 -7.83 23.53
N ASP A 555 -29.99 -8.63 23.95
CA ASP A 555 -30.08 -9.11 25.34
C ASP A 555 -28.83 -9.91 25.70
N TRP A 556 -28.38 -10.79 24.80
CA TRP A 556 -27.13 -11.54 24.97
C TRP A 556 -25.91 -10.60 24.99
N LEU A 557 -25.83 -9.64 24.06
CA LEU A 557 -24.72 -8.68 24.00
C LEU A 557 -24.62 -7.88 25.31
N LEU A 558 -25.73 -7.38 25.84
CA LEU A 558 -25.77 -6.65 27.12
C LEU A 558 -25.50 -7.53 28.34
N GLY A 559 -25.74 -8.84 28.24
CA GLY A 559 -25.40 -9.83 29.27
C GLY A 559 -23.92 -10.20 29.32
N HIS A 560 -23.19 -10.03 28.20
CA HIS A 560 -21.78 -10.44 28.07
C HIS A 560 -20.80 -9.27 27.95
N PHE A 561 -21.30 -8.08 27.59
CA PHE A 561 -20.51 -6.89 27.37
C PHE A 561 -21.07 -5.67 28.08
N GLN A 562 -20.17 -4.80 28.54
CA GLN A 562 -20.48 -3.38 28.70
C GLN A 562 -20.33 -2.69 27.35
N VAL A 563 -21.37 -2.01 26.89
CA VAL A 563 -21.28 -1.13 25.72
C VAL A 563 -20.63 0.18 26.17
N LEU A 564 -19.46 0.50 25.62
CA LEU A 564 -18.71 1.71 25.91
C LEU A 564 -19.17 2.88 25.05
N GLY A 565 -19.51 2.60 23.79
CA GLY A 565 -20.03 3.60 22.87
C GLY A 565 -20.60 3.02 21.58
N VAL A 566 -21.45 3.82 20.93
CA VAL A 566 -22.02 3.53 19.61
C VAL A 566 -21.87 4.78 18.75
N VAL A 567 -21.13 4.67 17.66
CA VAL A 567 -20.96 5.76 16.69
C VAL A 567 -21.60 5.35 15.38
N SER A 568 -22.70 6.00 15.03
CA SER A 568 -23.43 5.73 13.79
C SER A 568 -22.76 6.45 12.63
N LEU A 569 -22.47 5.70 11.57
CA LEU A 569 -21.83 6.22 10.36
C LEU A 569 -22.89 6.66 9.33
N PRO A 570 -22.54 7.56 8.40
CA PRO A 570 -23.40 7.90 7.28
C PRO A 570 -23.74 6.65 6.46
N GLN A 571 -24.96 6.58 5.91
CA GLN A 571 -25.35 5.44 5.06
C GLN A 571 -24.40 5.22 3.87
N PHE A 572 -23.78 6.30 3.38
CA PHE A 572 -22.84 6.23 2.27
C PHE A 572 -21.44 5.77 2.66
N ALA A 573 -21.15 5.54 3.95
CA ALA A 573 -19.79 5.26 4.42
C ALA A 573 -19.12 4.11 3.68
N PHE A 574 -19.90 3.10 3.28
CA PHE A 574 -19.43 1.95 2.50
C PHE A 574 -19.97 1.94 1.06
N ALA A 575 -20.72 2.97 0.64
CA ALA A 575 -21.42 2.98 -0.65
C ALA A 575 -20.47 3.05 -1.86
N HIS A 576 -19.36 3.79 -1.75
CA HIS A 576 -18.32 3.80 -2.80
C HIS A 576 -17.54 2.47 -2.89
N TYR A 577 -17.79 1.54 -1.97
CA TYR A 577 -17.32 0.16 -2.00
C TYR A 577 -18.46 -0.82 -2.35
N ASP A 578 -19.55 -0.33 -2.96
CA ASP A 578 -20.75 -1.09 -3.33
C ASP A 578 -21.55 -1.71 -2.15
N ALA A 579 -21.38 -1.19 -0.93
CA ALA A 579 -22.15 -1.58 0.25
C ALA A 579 -23.08 -0.44 0.70
N GLY A 580 -24.39 -0.61 0.52
CA GLY A 580 -25.41 0.39 0.89
C GLY A 580 -26.03 0.22 2.29
N VAL A 581 -25.49 -0.69 3.11
CA VAL A 581 -26.04 -1.00 4.44
C VAL A 581 -25.61 0.08 5.44
N LYS A 582 -26.59 0.67 6.15
CA LYS A 582 -26.30 1.60 7.25
C LYS A 582 -25.63 0.84 8.41
N THR A 583 -24.52 1.38 8.89
CA THR A 583 -23.64 0.72 9.85
C THR A 583 -23.22 1.67 10.98
N SER A 584 -22.81 1.06 12.08
CA SER A 584 -22.29 1.74 13.26
C SER A 584 -21.03 1.04 13.75
N ILE A 585 -20.11 1.80 14.34
CA ILE A 585 -18.97 1.23 15.09
C ILE A 585 -19.41 1.12 16.54
N VAL A 586 -19.38 -0.10 17.07
CA VAL A 586 -19.77 -0.41 18.44
C VAL A 586 -18.53 -0.74 19.26
N PHE A 587 -18.36 -0.02 20.36
CA PHE A 587 -17.27 -0.21 21.31
C PHE A 587 -17.77 -1.01 22.50
N LEU A 588 -17.12 -2.14 22.78
CA LEU A 588 -17.53 -3.11 23.78
C LEU A 588 -16.40 -3.39 24.77
N ARG A 589 -16.73 -3.75 25.99
CA ARG A 589 -15.80 -4.34 26.97
C ARG A 589 -16.40 -5.64 27.51
N LYS A 590 -15.65 -6.74 27.40
CA LYS A 590 -16.11 -8.04 27.90
C LYS A 590 -16.28 -8.01 29.42
N LEU A 591 -17.39 -8.53 29.90
CA LEU A 591 -17.65 -8.66 31.34
C LEU A 591 -16.87 -9.84 31.92
N LYS A 592 -16.42 -9.72 33.16
CA LYS A 592 -15.94 -10.90 33.91
C LYS A 592 -17.13 -11.69 34.44
N ALA A 593 -16.91 -12.95 34.78
CA ALA A 593 -17.96 -13.80 35.37
C ALA A 593 -18.62 -13.13 36.60
N GLY A 594 -19.95 -13.06 36.58
CA GLY A 594 -20.75 -12.45 37.66
C GLY A 594 -20.76 -10.91 37.67
N GLU A 595 -20.08 -10.24 36.74
CA GLU A 595 -20.16 -8.79 36.61
C GLU A 595 -21.50 -8.36 35.99
N THR A 596 -22.11 -7.34 36.57
CA THR A 596 -23.33 -6.72 36.03
C THR A 596 -23.07 -5.26 35.74
N VAL A 597 -23.58 -4.78 34.61
CA VAL A 597 -23.50 -3.37 34.23
C VAL A 597 -24.70 -2.64 34.85
N PRO A 598 -24.49 -1.54 35.60
CA PRO A 598 -25.59 -0.74 36.11
C PRO A 598 -26.50 -0.26 34.98
N ALA A 599 -27.82 -0.30 35.17
CA ALA A 599 -28.79 0.12 34.15
C ALA A 599 -28.65 1.60 33.71
N LYS A 600 -27.99 2.42 34.54
CA LYS A 600 -27.69 3.84 34.25
C LYS A 600 -26.20 4.08 33.94
N ALA A 601 -25.46 3.04 33.58
CA ALA A 601 -24.08 3.20 33.13
C ALA A 601 -24.04 4.19 31.96
N PRO A 602 -23.20 5.23 32.02
CA PRO A 602 -23.06 6.17 30.92
C PRO A 602 -22.62 5.45 29.64
N LEU A 603 -23.22 5.83 28.52
CA LEU A 603 -22.93 5.32 27.19
C LEU A 603 -22.60 6.50 26.28
N PHE A 604 -21.49 6.41 25.56
CA PHE A 604 -21.16 7.41 24.55
C PHE A 604 -21.93 7.11 23.25
N MET A 605 -22.79 8.02 22.82
CA MET A 605 -23.48 7.89 21.52
C MET A 605 -23.17 9.10 20.65
N ALA A 606 -22.77 8.84 19.41
CA ALA A 606 -22.47 9.88 18.44
C ALA A 606 -23.03 9.56 17.05
N LEU A 607 -23.45 10.60 16.32
CA LEU A 607 -23.71 10.57 14.88
C LEU A 607 -22.55 11.25 14.15
N ALA A 608 -21.96 10.57 13.18
CA ALA A 608 -21.03 11.18 12.24
C ALA A 608 -21.75 11.41 10.91
N ASP A 609 -21.77 12.66 10.43
CA ASP A 609 -22.39 13.05 9.16
C ASP A 609 -21.33 13.18 8.06
N ASN A 610 -20.17 13.76 8.40
CA ASN A 610 -19.02 13.90 7.53
C ASN A 610 -17.86 13.05 8.06
N ILE A 611 -17.55 11.97 7.36
CA ILE A 611 -16.42 11.08 7.68
C ILE A 611 -15.18 11.35 6.84
N GLY A 612 -15.17 12.43 6.04
CA GLY A 612 -14.04 12.84 5.21
C GLY A 612 -14.21 12.57 3.71
N TYR A 613 -15.28 11.88 3.30
CA TYR A 613 -15.64 11.71 1.90
C TYR A 613 -17.17 11.58 1.69
N ASP A 614 -17.63 11.72 0.44
CA ASP A 614 -19.04 11.52 0.05
C ASP A 614 -19.33 10.12 -0.52
N ALA A 615 -20.56 9.85 -0.94
CA ALA A 615 -20.98 8.57 -1.52
C ALA A 615 -20.21 8.14 -2.78
N THR A 616 -19.53 9.06 -3.46
CA THR A 616 -18.69 8.81 -4.64
C THR A 616 -17.21 8.64 -4.28
N GLY A 617 -16.86 8.73 -3.00
CA GLY A 617 -15.48 8.70 -2.50
C GLY A 617 -14.73 10.01 -2.71
N ARG A 618 -15.41 11.12 -3.06
CA ARG A 618 -14.76 12.42 -3.18
C ARG A 618 -14.47 12.98 -1.78
N PRO A 619 -13.27 13.54 -1.53
CA PRO A 619 -12.95 14.13 -0.23
C PRO A 619 -13.91 15.26 0.15
N THR A 620 -14.38 15.26 1.40
CA THR A 620 -15.30 16.26 1.98
C THR A 620 -14.74 16.89 3.26
N TYR A 621 -13.43 16.80 3.48
CA TYR A 621 -12.77 17.42 4.62
C TYR A 621 -12.97 18.94 4.63
N VAL A 622 -13.16 19.49 5.83
CA VAL A 622 -13.01 20.94 6.05
C VAL A 622 -11.52 21.22 6.11
N VAL A 623 -11.00 21.83 5.04
CA VAL A 623 -9.56 22.10 4.90
C VAL A 623 -9.23 23.49 5.44
N SER A 624 -8.19 23.57 6.27
CA SER A 624 -7.60 24.83 6.72
C SER A 624 -6.08 24.80 6.55
N LEU A 625 -5.50 25.94 6.18
CA LEU A 625 -4.05 26.06 6.00
C LEU A 625 -3.37 26.21 7.37
N GLU A 626 -2.41 25.34 7.68
CA GLU A 626 -1.58 25.46 8.89
C GLU A 626 -0.31 26.27 8.60
N SER A 627 0.39 25.99 7.50
CA SER A 627 1.53 26.78 7.03
C SER A 627 1.82 26.55 5.55
N GLU A 628 2.48 27.52 4.90
CA GLU A 628 2.95 27.37 3.51
C GLU A 628 4.29 28.10 3.33
N VAL A 629 5.25 27.39 2.76
CA VAL A 629 6.45 27.93 2.14
C VAL A 629 6.26 27.82 0.62
N PRO A 630 6.04 28.95 -0.08
CA PRO A 630 5.69 28.94 -1.51
C PRO A 630 6.65 28.09 -2.36
N ALA A 631 6.08 27.28 -3.24
CA ALA A 631 6.81 26.38 -4.14
C ALA A 631 7.78 25.40 -3.44
N LYS A 632 7.56 25.12 -2.15
CA LYS A 632 8.40 24.19 -1.38
C LYS A 632 7.57 23.22 -0.54
N GLU A 633 6.86 23.73 0.46
CA GLU A 633 6.13 22.91 1.43
C GLU A 633 4.79 23.58 1.79
N ARG A 634 3.73 22.78 1.94
CA ARG A 634 2.42 23.23 2.43
C ARG A 634 1.90 22.24 3.46
N ILE A 635 1.39 22.74 4.57
CA ILE A 635 0.79 21.93 5.63
C ILE A 635 -0.66 22.38 5.80
N GLU A 636 -1.57 21.42 5.72
CA GLU A 636 -3.01 21.63 5.88
C GLU A 636 -3.57 20.79 7.02
N GLN A 637 -4.68 21.24 7.59
CA GLN A 637 -5.52 20.44 8.47
C GLN A 637 -6.81 20.07 7.75
N HIS A 638 -7.08 18.78 7.67
CA HIS A 638 -8.24 18.19 7.01
C HIS A 638 -9.16 17.63 8.08
N ALA A 639 -10.20 18.37 8.46
CA ALA A 639 -11.10 17.99 9.53
C ALA A 639 -12.34 17.26 9.00
N CYS A 640 -12.73 16.18 9.68
CA CYS A 640 -14.05 15.55 9.59
C CYS A 640 -14.62 15.36 11.01
N ASP A 641 -15.82 14.79 11.12
CA ASP A 641 -16.47 14.62 12.43
C ASP A 641 -15.69 13.65 13.32
N LEU A 642 -15.11 12.60 12.71
CA LEU A 642 -14.39 11.56 13.44
C LEU A 642 -13.13 12.12 14.13
N PHE A 643 -12.31 12.86 13.38
CA PHE A 643 -11.03 13.43 13.81
C PHE A 643 -10.49 14.42 12.76
N THR A 644 -9.29 14.97 12.98
CA THR A 644 -8.59 15.86 12.04
C THR A 644 -7.25 15.25 11.61
N TYR A 645 -6.97 15.24 10.32
CA TYR A 645 -5.64 14.97 9.78
C TYR A 645 -4.83 16.26 9.71
N ARG A 646 -3.52 16.18 9.96
CA ARG A 646 -2.53 17.10 9.43
C ARG A 646 -1.91 16.48 8.19
N VAL A 647 -1.84 17.22 7.10
CA VAL A 647 -1.40 16.74 5.80
C VAL A 647 -0.27 17.62 5.29
N TRP A 648 0.86 17.01 4.91
CA TRP A 648 2.01 17.68 4.34
C TRP A 648 2.02 17.48 2.85
N TYR A 649 2.31 18.54 2.14
CA TYR A 649 2.46 18.57 0.70
C TYR A 649 3.84 19.10 0.34
N ASP A 650 4.48 18.44 -0.62
CA ASP A 650 5.63 19.00 -1.32
C ASP A 650 5.14 19.61 -2.64
N TRP A 651 5.82 20.68 -3.06
CA TRP A 651 5.61 21.22 -4.40
C TRP A 651 6.32 20.34 -5.42
N ASN A 652 5.56 19.76 -6.35
CA ASN A 652 6.12 19.02 -7.48
C ASN A 652 6.04 19.90 -8.72
N ASP A 653 7.19 20.29 -9.26
CA ASP A 653 7.33 21.05 -10.51
C ASP A 653 8.03 20.26 -11.62
N LEU A 654 8.24 18.95 -11.42
CA LEU A 654 8.90 18.07 -12.40
C LEU A 654 8.15 18.07 -13.73
N ASP A 655 6.82 18.19 -13.72
CA ASP A 655 6.00 18.45 -14.92
C ASP A 655 5.31 19.82 -14.79
N PRO A 656 5.65 20.84 -15.60
CA PRO A 656 5.07 22.17 -15.48
C PRO A 656 3.60 22.21 -15.93
N LYS A 657 3.10 21.17 -16.62
CA LYS A 657 1.68 21.03 -16.97
C LYS A 657 0.86 20.41 -15.84
N LYS A 658 1.51 19.80 -14.85
CA LYS A 658 0.91 19.20 -13.66
C LYS A 658 1.51 19.76 -12.37
N ALA A 659 2.19 20.90 -12.46
CA ALA A 659 2.85 21.50 -11.31
C ALA A 659 1.82 21.73 -10.22
N GLY A 660 2.10 21.21 -9.03
CA GLY A 660 1.10 21.16 -7.99
C GLY A 660 1.60 20.52 -6.71
N TRP A 661 0.74 20.63 -5.71
CA TRP A 661 0.96 20.06 -4.40
C TRP A 661 0.73 18.55 -4.44
N THR A 662 1.76 17.78 -4.11
CA THR A 662 1.66 16.33 -3.91
C THR A 662 1.73 16.02 -2.44
N GLU A 663 0.73 15.29 -1.91
CA GLU A 663 0.72 14.88 -0.51
C GLU A 663 1.95 13.99 -0.24
N ARG A 664 2.80 14.38 0.71
CA ARG A 664 3.95 13.61 1.16
C ARG A 664 3.55 12.63 2.26
N HIS A 665 2.76 13.12 3.21
CA HIS A 665 2.43 12.41 4.43
C HIS A 665 1.15 12.97 5.03
N ARG A 666 0.46 12.17 5.84
CA ARG A 666 -0.60 12.63 6.74
C ARG A 666 -0.51 11.94 8.09
N GLU A 667 -0.86 12.66 9.14
CA GLU A 667 -0.98 12.11 10.49
C GLU A 667 -2.32 12.52 11.10
N ILE A 668 -2.87 11.67 11.96
CA ILE A 668 -4.03 12.05 12.76
C ILE A 668 -3.57 12.98 13.88
N ILE A 669 -4.18 14.16 13.97
CA ILE A 669 -3.99 15.06 15.11
C ILE A 669 -4.72 14.45 16.32
N PRO A 670 -3.99 14.08 17.40
CA PRO A 670 -4.60 13.42 18.54
C PRO A 670 -5.66 14.31 19.21
N ASN A 671 -6.71 13.69 19.74
CA ASN A 671 -7.74 14.36 20.54
C ASN A 671 -8.48 15.47 19.75
N THR A 672 -8.86 15.19 18.52
CA THR A 672 -9.73 16.04 17.68
C THR A 672 -11.04 15.33 17.34
N GLY A 673 -12.05 16.05 16.85
CA GLY A 673 -13.36 15.48 16.47
C GLY A 673 -14.02 14.67 17.59
N LEU A 674 -14.71 13.59 17.22
CA LEU A 674 -15.34 12.65 18.14
C LEU A 674 -14.32 11.93 19.04
N VAL A 675 -13.07 11.75 18.62
CA VAL A 675 -12.01 11.18 19.49
C VAL A 675 -11.77 12.07 20.72
N ALA A 676 -11.78 13.39 20.55
CA ALA A 676 -11.65 14.34 21.65
C ALA A 676 -12.82 14.23 22.64
N GLN A 677 -14.03 14.15 22.09
CA GLN A 677 -15.26 14.08 22.87
C GLN A 677 -15.34 12.78 23.67
N TYR A 678 -14.96 11.65 23.07
CA TYR A 678 -14.89 10.37 23.77
C TYR A 678 -13.90 10.42 24.95
N LYS A 679 -12.70 10.97 24.75
CA LYS A 679 -11.71 11.10 25.84
C LYS A 679 -12.17 12.05 26.95
N ALA A 680 -12.93 13.09 26.61
CA ALA A 680 -13.56 13.94 27.61
C ALA A 680 -14.63 13.18 28.41
N PHE A 681 -15.44 12.36 27.72
CA PHE A 681 -16.43 11.48 28.32
C PHE A 681 -15.79 10.43 29.26
N GLU A 682 -14.67 9.81 28.89
CA GLU A 682 -13.96 8.86 29.76
C GLU A 682 -13.48 9.50 31.07
N ARG A 683 -13.06 10.78 31.02
CA ARG A 683 -12.60 11.52 32.21
C ARG A 683 -13.75 11.96 33.11
N ASN A 684 -14.88 12.33 32.51
CA ASN A 684 -16.07 12.77 33.24
C ASN A 684 -17.34 12.21 32.59
N PRO A 685 -17.74 10.97 32.96
CA PRO A 685 -18.84 10.27 32.32
C PRO A 685 -20.19 10.80 32.81
N ALA A 686 -20.65 11.89 32.20
CA ALA A 686 -22.04 12.31 32.22
C ALA A 686 -22.78 11.66 31.02
N PRO A 687 -24.10 11.37 31.11
CA PRO A 687 -24.86 10.92 29.95
C PRO A 687 -24.68 11.90 28.79
N PHE A 688 -24.10 11.43 27.69
CA PHE A 688 -23.66 12.27 26.58
C PHE A 688 -24.25 11.71 25.28
N PHE A 689 -25.12 12.51 24.66
CA PHE A 689 -25.58 12.31 23.28
C PHE A 689 -25.05 13.49 22.47
N VAL A 690 -24.29 13.21 21.40
CA VAL A 690 -23.92 14.19 20.38
C VAL A 690 -24.40 13.77 19.02
#